data_AF-A0A937T7I0-F1
#
_entry.id   AF-A0A937T7I0-F1
#
_cell.length_a   1.000
_cell.length_b   1.000
_cell.length_c   1.000
_cell.angle_alpha   90.00
_cell.angle_beta   90.00
_cell.angle_gamma   90.00
#
_symmetry.space_group_name_H-M   'P 1'
#
loop_
_entity.id
_entity.type
_entity.pdbx_description
1 polymer ?
#
loop_
_entity_poly.entity_id
_entity_poly.type
_entity_poly.pdbx_seq_one_letter_code
_entity_poly.pdbx_strand_id
1 'polypeptide(L)'
;MENFRYVKIVKAFIFIGIFFLFPLVSFAYSDKTTHPALTNEIVKFFNIHYPDLEIDDKERELIVQGSIDEDSFGRWMRHYYDPVYNRGITVAKKWQSSKEWSQDSKAQAGMVDSAFAGSLKSYYGHKGDYSWERAIYEYTWGDKDYGLSALGHILHFIEDATVPPHTRNDVHLVYLDEVFHDRSPYEHWASKFNIENIDVISTLGDKKPIELTTLDEYFDTVASHTNKNFFSKDTIFDEEYTEPVVDFYTIEKLSNSLTTSFGYRKMNGRSYKIVRLDKEFEWKKVAKDSSNGNYFIIDDDDLILTDYWNILSKQAVLNGAGVVKLFFDEVKKERETKTLAMKNRSWFKRVYDSTAGKVFNTSKAIYGSSVSYEDLQGSVIAAQEVVENEVVPEPEPEVVVEVKEEVVIPESEVVEEVTEEEVVEEVILGAGEVIDNPVAEEVVVKEVVEEVVATEAPVNNNSIGIIEVDRPFEGGGGGGIATVTEVAVVVVPPDSPTITSPASSGLYFATSTITFSGTASSTLIISNDYSNATTTADGSDEWELTLSGFSQGTTTIQFTAIDSDNVDSTATEIAVVVDTTVPTISSLTILECDNSLRTSACLSGGDTLNLSWTSTSTDIAYYGVIKDGVSIATTTATTSSQTLSNGTYSMEVVAYDNADNVATSSSQSVEISTMPIVINEIAWSGTASSSEDEWIELYNRTSYTIDLSDVVLVADDGVPYINLTNTIAANSYYLIERTDDNATSVTADLSVVFSGVGAGSGLSNTVEQLSLVHALGGQASTTLDSTPTTSSCSSAWCGGSDSSDYKSMERISVSTAGTTSSNWSSNNTYTKNGTDVGGNAINCTPKAQNSVSLESIGYYCSEETSSYLSGGYYTPGAGCIYLSPTLSGNKYGDIYRGTIASSTIVNGHSIGSNATSTEQIDTLSSPIQGEDYFVAIYPAADLTAFRSYFQTGGATPPHLNYGILEWKYGTAP
;
A
#
# COMPACT_ATOMS: atom_id res chain seq x y z
N MET A 1 -49.18 -19.43 37.82
CA MET A 1 -48.54 -19.88 36.57
C MET A 1 -47.39 -18.94 36.29
N GLU A 2 -46.22 -19.38 36.75
CA GLU A 2 -44.93 -18.70 36.65
C GLU A 2 -44.39 -18.73 35.21
N ASN A 3 -43.43 -17.83 34.96
CA ASN A 3 -42.30 -18.02 34.05
C ASN A 3 -42.54 -18.17 32.54
N PHE A 4 -42.92 -17.10 31.85
CA PHE A 4 -42.59 -16.94 30.42
C PHE A 4 -42.22 -15.50 29.99
N ARG A 5 -41.89 -14.59 30.92
CA ARG A 5 -41.45 -13.22 30.56
C ARG A 5 -39.95 -13.07 30.30
N TYR A 6 -39.11 -14.00 30.76
CA TYR A 6 -37.65 -13.95 30.54
C TYR A 6 -37.16 -14.63 29.25
N VAL A 7 -37.98 -15.44 28.58
CA VAL A 7 -37.55 -16.17 27.36
C VAL A 7 -37.73 -15.36 26.07
N LYS A 8 -38.58 -14.32 26.06
CA LYS A 8 -38.72 -13.42 24.88
C LYS A 8 -37.61 -12.37 24.79
N ILE A 9 -37.04 -11.93 25.92
CA ILE A 9 -35.96 -10.93 25.92
C ILE A 9 -34.64 -11.58 25.52
N VAL A 10 -34.36 -12.81 25.97
CA VAL A 10 -33.13 -13.53 25.57
C VAL A 10 -33.14 -13.95 24.09
N LYS A 11 -34.30 -14.25 23.51
CA LYS A 11 -34.41 -14.50 22.04
C LYS A 11 -34.29 -13.22 21.21
N ALA A 12 -34.76 -12.07 21.70
CA ALA A 12 -34.55 -10.79 21.02
C ALA A 12 -33.08 -10.35 21.07
N PHE A 13 -32.38 -10.58 22.19
CA PHE A 13 -30.95 -10.26 22.30
C PHE A 13 -30.04 -11.21 21.53
N ILE A 14 -30.42 -12.49 21.37
CA ILE A 14 -29.68 -13.43 20.49
C ILE A 14 -29.94 -13.14 19.00
N PHE A 15 -31.14 -12.66 18.63
CA PHE A 15 -31.44 -12.27 17.24
C PHE A 15 -30.85 -10.92 16.81
N ILE A 16 -30.76 -9.94 17.71
CA ILE A 16 -30.05 -8.67 17.44
C ILE A 16 -28.54 -8.91 17.39
N GLY A 17 -28.01 -9.86 18.19
CA GLY A 17 -26.59 -10.23 18.15
C GLY A 17 -26.14 -10.93 16.86
N ILE A 18 -27.04 -11.64 16.18
CA ILE A 18 -26.73 -12.31 14.89
C ILE A 18 -26.86 -11.33 13.70
N PHE A 19 -27.73 -10.32 13.78
CA PHE A 19 -27.86 -9.27 12.77
C PHE A 19 -26.65 -8.32 12.70
N PHE A 20 -25.84 -8.23 13.76
CA PHE A 20 -24.61 -7.44 13.79
C PHE A 20 -23.37 -8.20 13.28
N LEU A 21 -23.48 -9.48 12.93
CA LEU A 21 -22.34 -10.34 12.55
C LEU A 21 -22.34 -10.80 11.08
N PHE A 22 -23.37 -10.49 10.29
CA PHE A 22 -23.38 -10.74 8.85
C PHE A 22 -24.07 -9.58 8.11
N PRO A 23 -23.37 -8.80 7.27
CA PRO A 23 -24.04 -7.91 6.35
C PRO A 23 -24.61 -8.74 5.20
N LEU A 24 -25.93 -8.81 5.12
CA LEU A 24 -26.67 -9.48 4.05
C LEU A 24 -27.44 -8.36 3.33
N VAL A 25 -26.96 -7.83 2.20
CA VAL A 25 -27.65 -6.75 1.45
C VAL A 25 -27.15 -6.62 0.00
N SER A 26 -28.01 -6.01 -0.84
CA SER A 26 -28.00 -5.70 -2.29
C SER A 26 -26.67 -5.75 -3.08
N PHE A 27 -26.73 -6.43 -4.23
CA PHE A 27 -25.84 -6.30 -5.39
C PHE A 27 -26.69 -5.80 -6.56
N ALA A 28 -26.16 -5.08 -7.55
CA ALA A 28 -26.96 -4.68 -8.71
C ALA A 28 -27.06 -5.84 -9.70
N TYR A 29 -26.24 -5.87 -10.74
CA TYR A 29 -26.14 -7.04 -11.58
C TYR A 29 -25.35 -8.14 -10.85
N SER A 30 -25.41 -9.38 -11.35
CA SER A 30 -24.61 -10.44 -10.72
C SER A 30 -23.15 -10.31 -11.14
N ASP A 31 -22.26 -10.22 -10.14
CA ASP A 31 -20.81 -10.43 -10.22
C ASP A 31 -20.38 -11.61 -11.10
N LYS A 32 -21.17 -12.69 -11.13
CA LYS A 32 -20.83 -13.93 -11.84
C LYS A 32 -21.44 -14.06 -13.23
N THR A 33 -22.40 -13.22 -13.59
CA THR A 33 -23.09 -13.36 -14.89
C THR A 33 -23.20 -12.03 -15.62
N THR A 34 -23.96 -11.07 -15.10
CA THR A 34 -24.40 -9.92 -15.90
C THR A 34 -23.41 -8.76 -15.94
N HIS A 35 -22.71 -8.44 -14.84
CA HIS A 35 -21.62 -7.46 -14.85
C HIS A 35 -20.50 -7.84 -15.83
N PRO A 36 -19.88 -9.04 -15.72
CA PRO A 36 -18.82 -9.44 -16.66
C PRO A 36 -19.31 -9.56 -18.11
N ALA A 37 -20.59 -9.87 -18.33
CA ALA A 37 -21.18 -9.92 -19.66
C ALA A 37 -21.33 -8.53 -20.31
N LEU A 38 -21.85 -7.55 -19.56
CA LEU A 38 -22.00 -6.18 -20.04
C LEU A 38 -20.63 -5.51 -20.25
N THR A 39 -19.70 -5.69 -19.32
CA THR A 39 -18.32 -5.19 -19.45
C THR A 39 -17.63 -5.76 -20.68
N ASN A 40 -17.83 -7.05 -20.97
CA ASN A 40 -17.32 -7.68 -22.20
C ASN A 40 -17.94 -7.08 -23.48
N GLU A 41 -19.25 -6.80 -23.50
CA GLU A 41 -19.92 -6.12 -24.63
C GLU A 41 -19.44 -4.66 -24.77
N ILE A 42 -19.18 -3.96 -23.66
CA ILE A 42 -18.59 -2.61 -23.66
C ILE A 42 -17.24 -2.60 -24.38
N VAL A 43 -16.33 -3.51 -24.01
CA VAL A 43 -14.98 -3.57 -24.61
C VAL A 43 -15.06 -3.94 -26.09
N LYS A 44 -15.88 -4.93 -26.48
CA LYS A 44 -16.10 -5.27 -27.89
C LYS A 44 -16.64 -4.08 -28.69
N PHE A 45 -17.65 -3.40 -28.16
CA PHE A 45 -18.25 -2.25 -28.82
C PHE A 45 -17.26 -1.09 -28.96
N PHE A 46 -16.43 -0.87 -27.93
CA PHE A 46 -15.33 0.08 -27.97
C PHE A 46 -14.31 -0.25 -29.08
N ASN A 47 -13.83 -1.50 -29.16
CA ASN A 47 -12.86 -1.93 -30.18
C ASN A 47 -13.41 -1.78 -31.62
N ILE A 48 -14.71 -2.01 -31.83
CA ILE A 48 -15.37 -1.79 -33.15
C ILE A 48 -15.25 -0.32 -33.60
N HIS A 49 -15.35 0.62 -32.67
CA HIS A 49 -15.42 2.05 -32.97
C HIS A 49 -14.08 2.79 -32.86
N TYR A 50 -13.13 2.27 -32.08
CA TYR A 50 -11.80 2.86 -31.88
C TYR A 50 -10.69 1.81 -32.09
N PRO A 51 -10.52 1.30 -33.32
CA PRO A 51 -9.53 0.25 -33.61
C PRO A 51 -8.08 0.69 -33.34
N ASP A 52 -7.79 1.99 -33.37
CA ASP A 52 -6.45 2.53 -33.06
C ASP A 52 -6.10 2.47 -31.55
N LEU A 53 -7.09 2.20 -30.70
CA LEU A 53 -6.96 2.06 -29.25
C LEU A 53 -7.41 0.66 -28.79
N GLU A 54 -7.35 -0.33 -29.68
CA GLU A 54 -7.88 -1.67 -29.45
C GLU A 54 -7.36 -2.29 -28.13
N ILE A 55 -8.30 -2.79 -27.34
CA ILE A 55 -8.05 -3.54 -26.10
C ILE A 55 -7.94 -5.01 -26.47
N ASP A 56 -6.79 -5.62 -26.19
CA ASP A 56 -6.56 -7.04 -26.53
C ASP A 56 -7.32 -8.02 -25.61
N ASP A 57 -7.20 -9.32 -25.89
CA ASP A 57 -7.88 -10.36 -25.12
C ASP A 57 -7.49 -10.38 -23.63
N LYS A 58 -6.19 -10.18 -23.32
CA LYS A 58 -5.68 -10.17 -21.95
C LYS A 58 -6.16 -8.92 -21.21
N GLU A 59 -6.07 -7.76 -21.85
CA GLU A 59 -6.53 -6.50 -21.28
C GLU A 59 -8.04 -6.51 -21.02
N ARG A 60 -8.81 -7.08 -21.95
CA ARG A 60 -10.26 -7.28 -21.77
C ARG A 60 -10.54 -8.17 -20.57
N GLU A 61 -9.82 -9.27 -20.39
CA GLU A 61 -9.99 -10.17 -19.24
C GLU A 61 -9.73 -9.44 -17.91
N LEU A 62 -8.73 -8.54 -17.86
CA LEU A 62 -8.44 -7.73 -16.67
C LEU A 62 -9.57 -6.74 -16.34
N ILE A 63 -10.11 -6.05 -17.36
CA ILE A 63 -11.24 -5.13 -17.17
C ILE A 63 -12.48 -5.91 -16.71
N VAL A 64 -12.76 -7.06 -17.33
CA VAL A 64 -13.87 -7.93 -16.94
C VAL A 64 -13.67 -8.41 -15.50
N GLN A 65 -12.48 -8.86 -15.11
CA GLN A 65 -12.20 -9.29 -13.74
C GLN A 65 -12.41 -8.15 -12.73
N GLY A 66 -11.98 -6.93 -13.05
CA GLY A 66 -12.23 -5.76 -12.20
C GLY A 66 -13.73 -5.48 -11.97
N SER A 67 -14.56 -5.70 -12.99
CA SER A 67 -16.03 -5.57 -12.84
C SER A 67 -16.64 -6.62 -11.88
N ILE A 68 -16.00 -7.78 -11.74
CA ILE A 68 -16.38 -8.85 -10.81
C ILE A 68 -15.92 -8.50 -9.39
N ASP A 69 -14.70 -7.98 -9.24
CA ASP A 69 -14.07 -7.76 -7.95
C ASP A 69 -14.66 -6.57 -7.15
N GLU A 70 -15.34 -5.62 -7.81
CA GLU A 70 -16.02 -4.49 -7.14
C GLU A 70 -17.18 -4.95 -6.23
N ASP A 71 -17.79 -6.09 -6.50
CA ASP A 71 -18.84 -6.72 -5.68
C ASP A 71 -18.29 -7.42 -4.42
N SER A 72 -16.98 -7.33 -4.16
CA SER A 72 -16.35 -7.92 -2.98
C SER A 72 -16.86 -7.35 -1.64
N PHE A 73 -16.72 -8.14 -0.59
CA PHE A 73 -17.31 -7.88 0.72
C PHE A 73 -16.93 -6.50 1.28
N GLY A 74 -17.94 -5.64 1.49
CA GLY A 74 -17.81 -4.33 2.13
C GLY A 74 -17.79 -3.13 1.17
N ARG A 75 -17.65 -3.34 -0.16
CA ARG A 75 -17.68 -2.27 -1.18
C ARG A 75 -19.10 -1.95 -1.67
N TRP A 76 -19.97 -2.95 -1.70
CA TRP A 76 -21.38 -2.87 -2.13
C TRP A 76 -22.22 -1.76 -1.46
N MET A 77 -21.85 -1.31 -0.26
CA MET A 77 -22.51 -0.16 0.40
C MET A 77 -22.40 1.17 -0.38
N ARG A 78 -21.59 1.21 -1.44
CA ARG A 78 -21.30 2.41 -2.23
C ARG A 78 -21.73 2.28 -3.70
N HIS A 79 -22.57 1.29 -4.02
CA HIS A 79 -23.07 0.98 -5.37
C HIS A 79 -24.28 1.82 -5.81
N TYR A 80 -24.73 2.74 -4.95
CA TYR A 80 -25.94 3.52 -5.16
C TYR A 80 -25.59 4.95 -5.56
N TYR A 81 -26.32 5.47 -6.54
CA TYR A 81 -26.32 6.90 -6.83
C TYR A 81 -27.72 7.37 -7.21
N ASP A 82 -28.36 8.06 -6.26
CA ASP A 82 -29.63 8.74 -6.45
C ASP A 82 -29.39 10.16 -6.99
N PRO A 83 -29.69 10.43 -8.28
CA PRO A 83 -29.42 11.70 -8.93
C PRO A 83 -30.44 12.79 -8.56
N VAL A 84 -31.58 12.45 -7.94
CA VAL A 84 -32.60 13.44 -7.54
C VAL A 84 -32.12 14.20 -6.30
N TYR A 85 -31.49 13.47 -5.38
CA TYR A 85 -31.01 14.02 -4.11
C TYR A 85 -29.48 14.11 -4.01
N ASN A 86 -28.77 13.71 -5.08
CA ASN A 86 -27.31 13.64 -5.15
C ASN A 86 -26.73 12.92 -3.91
N ARG A 87 -27.15 11.65 -3.71
CA ARG A 87 -26.80 10.85 -2.52
C ARG A 87 -26.54 9.39 -2.87
N GLY A 88 -25.74 8.72 -2.04
CA GLY A 88 -25.71 7.26 -1.96
C GLY A 88 -26.85 6.72 -1.09
N ILE A 89 -26.75 5.44 -0.77
CA ILE A 89 -27.72 4.72 0.07
C ILE A 89 -27.85 5.35 1.48
N THR A 90 -29.07 5.42 2.00
CA THR A 90 -29.35 5.92 3.35
C THR A 90 -29.87 4.82 4.27
N VAL A 91 -28.97 3.95 4.74
CA VAL A 91 -29.26 2.88 5.71
C VAL A 91 -28.40 3.06 6.95
N ALA A 92 -29.05 3.29 8.10
CA ALA A 92 -28.47 3.64 9.42
C ALA A 92 -27.66 4.95 9.47
N LYS A 93 -26.96 5.31 8.38
CA LYS A 93 -26.29 6.57 8.11
C LYS A 93 -26.35 6.88 6.61
N LYS A 94 -25.95 8.08 6.20
CA LYS A 94 -25.74 8.43 4.79
C LYS A 94 -24.39 7.87 4.33
N TRP A 95 -24.38 7.05 3.30
CA TRP A 95 -23.15 6.54 2.67
C TRP A 95 -22.78 7.40 1.45
N GLN A 96 -21.51 7.35 1.03
CA GLN A 96 -21.04 7.97 -0.20
C GLN A 96 -21.76 7.35 -1.40
N SER A 97 -22.05 8.14 -2.43
CA SER A 97 -22.60 7.61 -3.69
C SER A 97 -21.55 6.87 -4.51
N SER A 98 -21.96 6.04 -5.47
CA SER A 98 -21.03 5.41 -6.42
C SER A 98 -20.26 6.44 -7.24
N LYS A 99 -20.92 7.55 -7.63
CA LYS A 99 -20.31 8.71 -8.26
C LYS A 99 -19.16 9.30 -7.42
N GLU A 100 -19.39 9.54 -6.13
CA GLU A 100 -18.36 10.06 -5.20
C GLU A 100 -17.27 9.02 -4.93
N TRP A 101 -17.65 7.77 -4.67
CA TRP A 101 -16.76 6.68 -4.31
C TRP A 101 -15.79 6.32 -5.43
N SER A 102 -16.26 6.33 -6.69
CA SER A 102 -15.44 6.06 -7.87
C SER A 102 -14.27 7.05 -8.03
N GLN A 103 -14.32 8.22 -7.38
CA GLN A 103 -13.31 9.28 -7.51
C GLN A 103 -12.56 9.55 -6.20
N ASP A 104 -12.90 8.88 -5.10
CA ASP A 104 -12.33 9.16 -3.77
C ASP A 104 -11.25 8.15 -3.37
N SER A 105 -10.05 8.31 -3.96
CA SER A 105 -8.86 7.49 -3.65
C SER A 105 -8.57 7.38 -2.16
N LYS A 106 -8.81 8.47 -1.40
CA LYS A 106 -8.55 8.52 0.04
C LYS A 106 -9.55 7.64 0.80
N ALA A 107 -10.84 7.75 0.50
CA ALA A 107 -11.82 6.89 1.14
C ALA A 107 -11.60 5.39 0.80
N GLN A 108 -11.09 5.08 -0.40
CA GLN A 108 -10.72 3.71 -0.79
C GLN A 108 -9.45 3.20 -0.10
N ALA A 109 -8.56 4.09 0.35
CA ALA A 109 -7.33 3.75 1.07
C ALA A 109 -7.54 3.36 2.56
N GLY A 110 -8.74 3.58 3.12
CA GLY A 110 -9.02 3.27 4.53
C GLY A 110 -8.47 4.32 5.53
N MET A 111 -8.94 4.29 6.77
CA MET A 111 -8.76 5.38 7.76
C MET A 111 -7.29 5.69 8.12
N VAL A 112 -6.39 4.69 8.02
CA VAL A 112 -4.97 4.86 8.39
C VAL A 112 -4.14 5.37 7.22
N ASP A 113 -4.37 4.90 5.99
CA ASP A 113 -3.60 5.34 4.83
C ASP A 113 -4.14 6.63 4.20
N SER A 114 -5.45 6.89 4.34
CA SER A 114 -6.08 8.16 3.90
C SER A 114 -5.58 9.40 4.61
N ALA A 115 -5.20 9.28 5.89
CA ALA A 115 -4.66 10.39 6.69
C ALA A 115 -3.29 10.86 6.19
N PHE A 116 -2.59 10.01 5.44
CA PHE A 116 -1.19 10.22 5.01
C PHE A 116 -0.99 10.18 3.49
N ALA A 117 -2.05 9.91 2.71
CA ALA A 117 -2.04 9.85 1.26
C ALA A 117 -1.78 11.22 0.62
N GLY A 118 -0.67 11.34 -0.12
CA GLY A 118 -0.20 12.59 -0.73
C GLY A 118 0.62 13.47 0.21
N SER A 119 0.82 13.08 1.47
CA SER A 119 1.68 13.77 2.44
C SER A 119 2.90 12.91 2.80
N LEU A 120 2.72 11.82 3.55
CA LEU A 120 3.78 10.92 4.04
C LEU A 120 3.86 9.59 3.24
N LYS A 121 2.82 9.25 2.46
CA LYS A 121 2.79 8.11 1.54
C LYS A 121 2.44 8.58 0.12
N SER A 122 2.75 7.78 -0.90
CA SER A 122 2.25 8.02 -2.26
C SER A 122 0.72 8.12 -2.21
N TYR A 123 0.15 9.08 -2.94
CA TYR A 123 -1.29 9.36 -2.89
C TYR A 123 -2.13 8.14 -3.25
N TYR A 124 -1.58 7.29 -4.11
CA TYR A 124 -2.19 6.09 -4.64
C TYR A 124 -1.61 4.78 -4.06
N GLY A 125 -0.89 4.81 -2.93
CA GLY A 125 -0.13 3.65 -2.43
C GLY A 125 -0.94 2.44 -1.90
N HIS A 126 -2.26 2.53 -1.77
CA HIS A 126 -3.08 1.50 -1.15
C HIS A 126 -3.62 0.48 -2.15
N LYS A 127 -3.44 -0.82 -1.87
CA LYS A 127 -3.82 -1.93 -2.78
C LYS A 127 -5.33 -2.11 -3.02
N GLY A 128 -6.17 -1.46 -2.21
CA GLY A 128 -7.64 -1.49 -2.34
C GLY A 128 -8.24 -0.25 -3.01
N ASP A 129 -7.42 0.67 -3.50
CA ASP A 129 -7.86 1.87 -4.22
C ASP A 129 -8.06 1.58 -5.70
N TYR A 130 -9.31 1.57 -6.16
CA TYR A 130 -9.68 1.42 -7.58
C TYR A 130 -10.41 2.66 -8.09
N SER A 131 -10.04 3.84 -7.56
CA SER A 131 -10.60 5.11 -8.01
C SER A 131 -10.16 5.48 -9.42
N TRP A 132 -10.94 6.34 -10.07
CA TRP A 132 -10.74 6.80 -11.44
C TRP A 132 -9.33 7.36 -11.69
N GLU A 133 -8.87 8.26 -10.83
CA GLU A 133 -7.53 8.84 -10.98
C GLU A 133 -6.41 7.80 -10.74
N ARG A 134 -6.62 6.85 -9.83
CA ARG A 134 -5.69 5.73 -9.60
C ARG A 134 -5.58 4.88 -10.85
N ALA A 135 -6.71 4.53 -11.48
CA ALA A 135 -6.76 3.74 -12.70
C ALA A 135 -5.92 4.39 -13.81
N ILE A 136 -6.12 5.70 -14.04
CA ILE A 136 -5.37 6.47 -15.03
C ILE A 136 -3.89 6.54 -14.68
N TYR A 137 -3.56 6.79 -13.41
CA TYR A 137 -2.17 6.87 -12.96
C TYR A 137 -1.43 5.54 -13.16
N GLU A 138 -2.01 4.42 -12.73
CA GLU A 138 -1.38 3.09 -12.85
C GLU A 138 -1.24 2.67 -14.30
N TYR A 139 -2.27 2.89 -15.12
CA TYR A 139 -2.18 2.64 -16.55
C TYR A 139 -1.08 3.45 -17.25
N THR A 140 -0.85 4.68 -16.79
CA THR A 140 0.10 5.60 -17.44
C THR A 140 1.52 5.44 -16.93
N TRP A 141 1.70 5.22 -15.63
CA TRP A 141 2.99 5.35 -14.94
C TRP A 141 3.33 4.20 -13.98
N GLY A 142 2.38 3.31 -13.69
CA GLY A 142 2.50 2.26 -12.69
C GLY A 142 2.24 0.88 -13.28
N ASP A 143 1.45 0.08 -12.57
CA ASP A 143 1.01 -1.25 -13.03
C ASP A 143 -0.16 -1.11 -14.02
N LYS A 144 0.14 -1.30 -15.30
CA LYS A 144 -0.87 -1.24 -16.37
C LYS A 144 -2.02 -2.21 -16.15
N ASP A 145 -1.74 -3.42 -15.68
CA ASP A 145 -2.75 -4.45 -15.44
C ASP A 145 -3.67 -4.03 -14.28
N TYR A 146 -3.11 -3.39 -13.25
CA TYR A 146 -3.89 -2.76 -12.17
C TYR A 146 -4.78 -1.64 -12.70
N GLY A 147 -4.25 -0.77 -13.56
CA GLY A 147 -5.01 0.33 -14.16
C GLY A 147 -6.23 -0.16 -14.95
N LEU A 148 -6.06 -1.24 -15.72
CA LEU A 148 -7.14 -1.89 -16.48
C LEU A 148 -8.15 -2.60 -15.57
N SER A 149 -7.69 -3.29 -14.53
CA SER A 149 -8.57 -3.86 -13.52
C SER A 149 -9.40 -2.77 -12.84
N ALA A 150 -8.77 -1.67 -12.41
CA ALA A 150 -9.45 -0.53 -11.81
C ALA A 150 -10.47 0.13 -12.76
N LEU A 151 -10.21 0.18 -14.07
CA LEU A 151 -11.21 0.60 -15.05
C LEU A 151 -12.45 -0.30 -15.03
N GLY A 152 -12.28 -1.62 -14.84
CA GLY A 152 -13.37 -2.57 -14.62
C GLY A 152 -14.26 -2.22 -13.42
N HIS A 153 -13.66 -1.83 -12.29
CA HIS A 153 -14.40 -1.35 -11.11
C HIS A 153 -15.23 -0.09 -11.42
N ILE A 154 -14.75 0.78 -12.31
CA ILE A 154 -15.48 1.99 -12.69
C ILE A 154 -16.66 1.66 -13.62
N LEU A 155 -16.46 0.75 -14.57
CA LEU A 155 -17.53 0.28 -15.46
C LEU A 155 -18.65 -0.41 -14.67
N HIS A 156 -18.31 -1.17 -13.62
CA HIS A 156 -19.27 -1.75 -12.69
C HIS A 156 -20.26 -0.69 -12.13
N PHE A 157 -19.77 0.47 -11.67
CA PHE A 157 -20.66 1.52 -11.16
C PHE A 157 -21.54 2.17 -12.24
N ILE A 158 -21.08 2.23 -13.48
CA ILE A 158 -21.88 2.71 -14.61
C ILE A 158 -22.99 1.71 -14.95
N GLU A 159 -22.70 0.42 -14.83
CA GLU A 159 -23.68 -0.64 -14.95
C GLU A 159 -24.71 -0.57 -13.80
N ASP A 160 -24.30 -0.33 -12.55
CA ASP A 160 -25.20 -0.09 -11.42
C ASP A 160 -26.11 1.11 -11.64
N ALA A 161 -25.61 2.17 -12.27
CA ALA A 161 -26.41 3.34 -12.61
C ALA A 161 -27.52 3.03 -13.65
N THR A 162 -27.46 1.87 -14.31
CA THR A 162 -28.56 1.35 -15.16
C THR A 162 -29.56 0.48 -14.41
N VAL A 163 -29.36 0.25 -13.11
CA VAL A 163 -30.24 -0.57 -12.28
C VAL A 163 -31.21 0.34 -11.50
N PRO A 164 -32.53 0.27 -11.75
CA PRO A 164 -33.50 1.18 -11.12
C PRO A 164 -33.41 1.30 -9.60
N PRO A 165 -33.33 0.22 -8.79
CA PRO A 165 -33.19 0.36 -7.34
C PRO A 165 -31.90 1.07 -6.89
N HIS A 166 -30.80 0.92 -7.62
CA HIS A 166 -29.51 1.56 -7.32
C HIS A 166 -29.51 3.07 -7.56
N THR A 167 -30.50 3.56 -8.34
CA THR A 167 -30.70 5.00 -8.58
C THR A 167 -31.85 5.61 -7.78
N ARG A 168 -32.58 4.79 -7.02
CA ARG A 168 -33.79 5.20 -6.28
C ARG A 168 -33.70 4.92 -4.78
N ASN A 169 -32.48 4.71 -4.26
CA ASN A 169 -32.23 4.44 -2.84
C ASN A 169 -33.10 3.27 -2.31
N ASP A 170 -33.32 2.26 -3.16
CA ASP A 170 -34.20 1.12 -2.89
C ASP A 170 -33.36 -0.11 -2.50
N VAL A 171 -33.39 -0.41 -1.21
CA VAL A 171 -32.48 -1.36 -0.56
C VAL A 171 -33.18 -2.69 -0.38
N HIS A 172 -32.53 -3.78 -0.82
CA HIS A 172 -33.18 -5.09 -0.86
C HIS A 172 -32.15 -6.22 -0.58
N LEU A 173 -32.62 -7.43 -0.18
CA LEU A 173 -31.78 -8.50 0.38
C LEU A 173 -31.57 -9.68 -0.59
N VAL A 174 -30.34 -9.92 -1.05
CA VAL A 174 -30.02 -10.94 -2.06
C VAL A 174 -30.08 -12.39 -1.55
N TYR A 175 -29.71 -12.66 -0.29
CA TYR A 175 -29.50 -14.03 0.22
C TYR A 175 -30.69 -14.70 0.93
N LEU A 176 -31.81 -14.00 1.13
CA LEU A 176 -32.99 -14.54 1.83
C LEU A 176 -34.22 -14.62 0.93
N ASP A 177 -34.01 -14.76 -0.38
CA ASP A 177 -35.05 -14.77 -1.41
C ASP A 177 -36.12 -15.86 -1.17
N GLU A 178 -35.72 -17.04 -0.72
CA GLU A 178 -36.65 -18.15 -0.41
C GLU A 178 -37.55 -17.89 0.81
N VAL A 179 -37.19 -16.95 1.69
CA VAL A 179 -37.88 -16.73 2.97
C VAL A 179 -38.64 -15.40 2.99
N PHE A 180 -38.10 -14.34 2.37
CA PHE A 180 -38.67 -12.99 2.43
C PHE A 180 -39.05 -12.40 1.06
N HIS A 181 -38.75 -13.06 -0.06
CA HIS A 181 -39.06 -12.57 -1.42
C HIS A 181 -38.62 -11.11 -1.67
N ASP A 182 -37.41 -10.78 -1.20
CA ASP A 182 -36.91 -9.41 -1.09
C ASP A 182 -35.74 -9.11 -2.04
N ARG A 183 -35.60 -9.86 -3.14
CA ARG A 183 -34.63 -9.56 -4.20
C ARG A 183 -35.23 -8.54 -5.20
N SER A 184 -34.39 -7.70 -5.81
CA SER A 184 -34.77 -6.84 -6.94
C SER A 184 -35.22 -7.71 -8.11
N PRO A 185 -36.47 -7.54 -8.59
CA PRO A 185 -36.98 -8.37 -9.67
C PRO A 185 -36.22 -8.20 -10.98
N TYR A 186 -35.74 -6.98 -11.24
CA TYR A 186 -35.01 -6.66 -12.46
C TYR A 186 -33.65 -7.36 -12.51
N GLU A 187 -32.90 -7.31 -11.42
CA GLU A 187 -31.57 -7.93 -11.32
C GLU A 187 -31.65 -9.45 -11.31
N HIS A 188 -32.66 -10.01 -10.62
CA HIS A 188 -32.93 -11.44 -10.67
C HIS A 188 -33.18 -11.91 -12.10
N TRP A 189 -34.06 -11.21 -12.81
CA TRP A 189 -34.38 -11.54 -14.20
C TRP A 189 -33.19 -11.35 -15.15
N ALA A 190 -32.40 -10.29 -14.94
CA ALA A 190 -31.22 -9.98 -15.75
C ALA A 190 -30.08 -11.01 -15.56
N SER A 191 -29.99 -11.66 -14.39
CA SER A 191 -28.92 -12.61 -14.05
C SER A 191 -28.79 -13.82 -15.00
N LYS A 192 -29.77 -14.05 -15.87
CA LYS A 192 -29.70 -15.05 -16.95
C LYS A 192 -28.70 -14.69 -18.06
N PHE A 193 -28.33 -13.42 -18.20
CA PHE A 193 -27.38 -12.96 -19.21
C PHE A 193 -25.95 -13.12 -18.72
N ASN A 194 -25.14 -13.81 -19.51
CA ASN A 194 -23.72 -14.09 -19.28
C ASN A 194 -22.92 -13.82 -20.58
N ILE A 195 -21.58 -13.93 -20.51
CA ILE A 195 -20.68 -13.66 -21.66
C ILE A 195 -21.04 -14.48 -22.91
N GLU A 196 -21.60 -15.67 -22.75
CA GLU A 196 -21.91 -16.58 -23.86
C GLU A 196 -23.22 -16.25 -24.57
N ASN A 197 -24.19 -15.64 -23.88
CA ASN A 197 -25.55 -15.47 -24.39
C ASN A 197 -26.01 -14.02 -24.53
N ILE A 198 -25.23 -13.06 -24.03
CA ILE A 198 -25.52 -11.64 -24.19
C ILE A 198 -25.23 -11.19 -25.63
N ASP A 199 -26.14 -10.40 -26.19
CA ASP A 199 -25.96 -9.79 -27.52
C ASP A 199 -26.65 -8.42 -27.54
N VAL A 200 -25.97 -7.42 -26.98
CA VAL A 200 -26.48 -6.04 -26.96
C VAL A 200 -26.04 -5.32 -28.23
N ILE A 201 -24.80 -5.56 -28.68
CA ILE A 201 -24.19 -4.88 -29.83
C ILE A 201 -25.04 -5.02 -31.09
N SER A 202 -25.57 -6.21 -31.40
CA SER A 202 -26.39 -6.42 -32.60
C SER A 202 -27.65 -5.54 -32.64
N THR A 203 -28.12 -5.09 -31.48
CA THR A 203 -29.32 -4.28 -31.32
C THR A 203 -29.06 -2.77 -31.29
N LEU A 204 -27.79 -2.35 -31.33
CA LEU A 204 -27.40 -0.94 -31.34
C LEU A 204 -27.48 -0.30 -32.74
N GLY A 205 -27.32 -1.08 -33.81
CA GLY A 205 -27.31 -0.56 -35.19
C GLY A 205 -26.14 0.39 -35.44
N ASP A 206 -26.36 1.49 -36.18
CA ASP A 206 -25.33 2.49 -36.51
C ASP A 206 -25.00 3.49 -35.37
N LYS A 207 -25.43 3.19 -34.15
CA LYS A 207 -25.14 4.05 -32.99
C LYS A 207 -23.65 4.03 -32.68
N LYS A 208 -23.15 5.15 -32.18
CA LYS A 208 -21.76 5.31 -31.72
C LYS A 208 -21.72 5.37 -30.19
N PRO A 209 -20.56 5.07 -29.57
CA PRO A 209 -20.32 5.35 -28.16
C PRO A 209 -20.67 6.80 -27.80
N ILE A 210 -21.24 7.01 -26.62
CA ILE A 210 -21.58 8.35 -26.13
C ILE A 210 -20.32 8.96 -25.55
N GLU A 211 -19.78 10.00 -26.16
CA GLU A 211 -18.59 10.71 -25.68
C GLU A 211 -19.00 11.92 -24.83
N LEU A 212 -18.72 11.87 -23.53
CA LEU A 212 -18.89 12.98 -22.58
C LEU A 212 -17.51 13.39 -22.04
N THR A 213 -17.44 14.55 -21.41
CA THR A 213 -16.16 15.18 -21.08
C THR A 213 -15.63 14.84 -19.69
N THR A 214 -16.50 14.30 -18.81
CA THR A 214 -16.13 13.91 -17.45
C THR A 214 -16.86 12.64 -17.01
N LEU A 215 -16.27 11.89 -16.07
CA LEU A 215 -16.92 10.71 -15.48
C LEU A 215 -18.24 11.07 -14.77
N ASP A 216 -18.30 12.24 -14.14
CA ASP A 216 -19.50 12.76 -13.48
C ASP A 216 -20.69 12.91 -14.43
N GLU A 217 -20.45 13.37 -15.65
CA GLU A 217 -21.48 13.50 -16.69
C GLU A 217 -22.05 12.14 -17.09
N TYR A 218 -21.24 11.09 -17.10
CA TYR A 218 -21.71 9.72 -17.34
C TYR A 218 -22.62 9.23 -16.21
N PHE A 219 -22.20 9.39 -14.95
CA PHE A 219 -23.05 9.06 -13.79
C PHE A 219 -24.38 9.81 -13.81
N ASP A 220 -24.33 11.13 -14.03
CA ASP A 220 -25.53 11.96 -14.03
C ASP A 220 -26.46 11.59 -15.19
N THR A 221 -25.91 11.34 -16.37
CA THR A 221 -26.68 10.96 -17.56
C THR A 221 -27.36 9.62 -17.37
N VAL A 222 -26.59 8.60 -16.99
CA VAL A 222 -27.09 7.22 -16.88
C VAL A 222 -28.04 7.10 -15.70
N ALA A 223 -27.64 7.54 -14.50
CA ALA A 223 -28.49 7.43 -13.32
C ALA A 223 -29.77 8.26 -13.45
N SER A 224 -29.70 9.47 -14.01
CA SER A 224 -30.91 10.28 -14.25
C SER A 224 -31.81 9.65 -15.29
N HIS A 225 -31.25 9.05 -16.34
CA HIS A 225 -32.05 8.35 -17.34
C HIS A 225 -32.80 7.18 -16.69
N THR A 226 -32.11 6.38 -15.89
CA THR A 226 -32.70 5.24 -15.19
C THR A 226 -33.78 5.69 -14.19
N ASN A 227 -33.44 6.60 -13.27
CA ASN A 227 -34.33 7.10 -12.22
C ASN A 227 -35.62 7.72 -12.79
N LYS A 228 -35.51 8.54 -13.85
CA LYS A 228 -36.65 9.28 -14.43
C LYS A 228 -37.57 8.46 -15.32
N ASN A 229 -37.17 7.26 -15.73
CA ASN A 229 -37.92 6.48 -16.72
C ASN A 229 -38.36 5.11 -16.22
N PHE A 230 -37.79 4.59 -15.14
CA PHE A 230 -38.03 3.24 -14.67
C PHE A 230 -38.33 3.22 -13.16
N PHE A 231 -39.35 2.45 -12.77
CA PHE A 231 -39.65 2.19 -11.38
C PHE A 231 -38.76 1.07 -10.82
N SER A 232 -38.40 1.17 -9.54
CA SER A 232 -37.95 0.03 -8.73
C SER A 232 -39.12 -0.54 -7.92
N LYS A 233 -38.96 -1.76 -7.37
CA LYS A 233 -40.05 -2.53 -6.75
C LYS A 233 -40.72 -1.77 -5.60
N ASP A 234 -39.93 -1.17 -4.72
CA ASP A 234 -40.44 -0.58 -3.48
C ASP A 234 -40.57 0.95 -3.57
N THR A 235 -40.27 1.55 -4.72
CA THR A 235 -40.40 3.00 -4.97
C THR A 235 -41.40 3.36 -6.09
N ILE A 236 -42.33 2.46 -6.40
CA ILE A 236 -43.40 2.70 -7.38
C ILE A 236 -44.33 3.80 -6.84
N PHE A 237 -44.36 4.95 -7.54
CA PHE A 237 -45.11 6.15 -7.11
C PHE A 237 -44.79 6.62 -5.68
N ASP A 238 -43.57 6.38 -5.22
CA ASP A 238 -43.09 6.90 -3.95
C ASP A 238 -43.10 8.44 -3.95
N GLU A 239 -43.50 9.05 -2.82
CA GLU A 239 -43.59 10.50 -2.69
C GLU A 239 -42.22 11.20 -2.79
N GLU A 240 -41.12 10.49 -2.54
CA GLU A 240 -39.76 11.01 -2.72
C GLU A 240 -39.40 11.26 -4.19
N TYR A 241 -40.07 10.60 -5.15
CA TYR A 241 -39.72 10.67 -6.57
C TYR A 241 -40.92 11.12 -7.42
N THR A 242 -40.78 12.26 -8.10
CA THR A 242 -41.82 12.78 -9.01
C THR A 242 -41.91 12.05 -10.35
N GLU A 243 -40.92 11.20 -10.67
CA GLU A 243 -40.81 10.43 -11.91
C GLU A 243 -40.42 8.97 -11.58
N PRO A 244 -40.61 7.99 -12.50
CA PRO A 244 -41.28 8.15 -13.78
C PRO A 244 -42.78 8.37 -13.62
N VAL A 245 -43.37 9.09 -14.56
CA VAL A 245 -44.83 9.16 -14.72
C VAL A 245 -45.31 8.18 -15.80
N VAL A 246 -46.54 7.68 -15.65
CA VAL A 246 -47.20 6.86 -16.67
C VAL A 246 -47.95 7.76 -17.65
N ASP A 247 -47.61 7.68 -18.93
CA ASP A 247 -48.23 8.51 -19.97
C ASP A 247 -49.61 8.00 -20.39
N PHE A 248 -49.79 6.69 -20.46
CA PHE A 248 -51.09 6.05 -20.73
C PHE A 248 -51.10 4.59 -20.28
N TYR A 249 -52.30 4.02 -20.17
CA TYR A 249 -52.50 2.61 -19.86
C TYR A 249 -53.11 1.85 -21.04
N THR A 250 -52.69 0.61 -21.27
CA THR A 250 -53.26 -0.30 -22.29
C THR A 250 -53.50 -1.68 -21.69
N ILE A 251 -54.59 -2.33 -22.10
CA ILE A 251 -54.90 -3.71 -21.69
C ILE A 251 -54.32 -4.67 -22.72
N GLU A 252 -53.49 -5.60 -22.26
CA GLU A 252 -52.89 -6.64 -23.09
C GLU A 252 -53.16 -8.03 -22.51
N LYS A 253 -53.12 -9.03 -23.39
CA LYS A 253 -53.31 -10.44 -23.05
C LYS A 253 -51.93 -11.12 -22.95
N LEU A 254 -51.66 -11.72 -21.80
CA LEU A 254 -50.46 -12.49 -21.53
C LEU A 254 -50.55 -13.92 -22.11
N SER A 255 -49.42 -14.62 -22.17
CA SER A 255 -49.29 -15.99 -22.71
C SER A 255 -50.19 -17.00 -21.99
N ASN A 256 -50.39 -16.81 -20.68
CA ASN A 256 -51.30 -17.59 -19.85
C ASN A 256 -52.80 -17.26 -20.06
N SER A 257 -53.12 -16.46 -21.08
CA SER A 257 -54.44 -15.99 -21.45
C SER A 257 -55.13 -15.01 -20.49
N LEU A 258 -54.44 -14.56 -19.44
CA LEU A 258 -54.95 -13.52 -18.56
C LEU A 258 -54.77 -12.14 -19.21
N THR A 259 -55.66 -11.20 -18.92
CA THR A 259 -55.50 -9.79 -19.32
C THR A 259 -55.01 -8.96 -18.14
N THR A 260 -54.12 -8.01 -18.41
CA THR A 260 -53.63 -7.04 -17.42
C THR A 260 -53.50 -5.66 -18.05
N SER A 261 -53.53 -4.62 -17.23
CA SER A 261 -53.36 -3.24 -17.66
C SER A 261 -51.91 -2.83 -17.43
N PHE A 262 -51.19 -2.54 -18.51
CA PHE A 262 -49.83 -2.00 -18.48
C PHE A 262 -49.83 -0.49 -18.59
N GLY A 263 -49.04 0.16 -17.74
CA GLY A 263 -48.68 1.56 -17.84
C GLY A 263 -47.47 1.74 -18.74
N TYR A 264 -47.55 2.72 -19.63
CA TYR A 264 -46.55 3.01 -20.64
C TYR A 264 -45.85 4.34 -20.41
N ARG A 265 -44.55 4.37 -20.70
CA ARG A 265 -43.73 5.58 -20.81
C ARG A 265 -43.30 5.79 -22.26
N LYS A 266 -43.38 7.01 -22.75
CA LYS A 266 -42.92 7.42 -24.07
C LYS A 266 -41.50 7.96 -23.96
N MET A 267 -40.58 7.34 -24.70
CA MET A 267 -39.20 7.78 -24.84
C MET A 267 -38.81 7.73 -26.31
N ASN A 268 -38.25 8.83 -26.82
CA ASN A 268 -37.72 8.93 -28.19
C ASN A 268 -38.70 8.41 -29.27
N GLY A 269 -39.99 8.76 -29.15
CA GLY A 269 -41.04 8.38 -30.10
C GLY A 269 -41.53 6.93 -30.02
N ARG A 270 -41.05 6.15 -29.05
CA ARG A 270 -41.50 4.77 -28.76
C ARG A 270 -42.14 4.69 -27.37
N SER A 271 -43.02 3.72 -27.18
CA SER A 271 -43.70 3.47 -25.90
C SER A 271 -43.20 2.16 -25.30
N TYR A 272 -42.91 2.17 -24.01
CA TYR A 272 -42.36 1.03 -23.26
C TYR A 272 -43.17 0.78 -22.00
N LYS A 273 -43.33 -0.48 -21.61
CA LYS A 273 -44.05 -0.89 -20.41
C LYS A 273 -43.21 -0.61 -19.17
N ILE A 274 -43.79 0.08 -18.18
CA ILE A 274 -43.08 0.43 -16.94
C ILE A 274 -43.73 -0.04 -15.65
N VAL A 275 -45.02 -0.39 -15.69
CA VAL A 275 -45.74 -0.88 -14.52
C VAL A 275 -46.96 -1.68 -14.94
N ARG A 276 -47.38 -2.66 -14.15
CA ARG A 276 -48.70 -3.31 -14.26
C ARG A 276 -49.58 -3.00 -13.06
N LEU A 277 -50.90 -3.02 -13.27
CA LEU A 277 -51.88 -2.94 -12.18
C LEU A 277 -52.39 -4.34 -11.78
N ASP A 278 -52.63 -4.52 -10.48
CA ASP A 278 -53.22 -5.74 -9.91
C ASP A 278 -54.62 -6.03 -10.43
N LYS A 279 -54.92 -7.32 -10.54
CA LYS A 279 -56.21 -7.86 -10.96
C LYS A 279 -57.18 -7.83 -9.79
N GLU A 280 -57.87 -6.71 -9.58
CA GLU A 280 -59.25 -6.65 -9.10
C GLU A 280 -59.67 -5.18 -8.87
N PHE A 281 -60.01 -4.44 -9.93
CA PHE A 281 -60.90 -3.29 -9.72
C PHE A 281 -61.73 -2.99 -10.97
N GLU A 282 -63.05 -2.96 -10.79
CA GLU A 282 -64.01 -2.72 -11.85
C GLU A 282 -63.73 -1.43 -12.62
N TRP A 283 -63.86 -1.52 -13.94
CA TRP A 283 -63.69 -0.52 -15.00
C TRP A 283 -64.50 0.78 -14.87
N LYS A 284 -65.10 1.08 -13.72
CA LYS A 284 -65.91 2.30 -13.47
C LYS A 284 -65.24 3.38 -12.62
N LYS A 285 -63.97 3.23 -12.23
CA LYS A 285 -63.25 4.25 -11.42
C LYS A 285 -61.92 4.74 -11.98
N VAL A 286 -61.60 4.50 -13.25
CA VAL A 286 -60.32 4.98 -13.87
C VAL A 286 -60.35 6.49 -14.17
N ALA A 287 -61.44 7.20 -13.88
CA ALA A 287 -61.46 8.66 -13.89
C ALA A 287 -61.52 9.18 -12.45
N LYS A 288 -60.36 9.55 -11.90
CA LYS A 288 -60.12 10.18 -10.58
C LYS A 288 -59.94 9.21 -9.38
N ASP A 289 -58.82 8.49 -9.33
CA ASP A 289 -58.10 8.23 -8.07
C ASP A 289 -56.78 7.50 -8.40
N SER A 290 -55.67 8.22 -8.39
CA SER A 290 -54.32 7.70 -8.68
C SER A 290 -53.66 7.04 -7.45
N SER A 291 -54.38 6.83 -6.35
CA SER A 291 -53.79 6.47 -5.05
C SER A 291 -54.24 5.14 -4.45
N ASN A 292 -54.85 4.22 -5.23
CA ASN A 292 -55.44 3.00 -4.63
C ASN A 292 -55.34 1.71 -5.46
N GLY A 293 -54.44 1.63 -6.44
CA GLY A 293 -54.12 0.40 -7.16
C GLY A 293 -52.84 -0.25 -6.62
N ASN A 294 -52.82 -1.58 -6.49
CA ASN A 294 -51.58 -2.32 -6.28
C ASN A 294 -50.80 -2.34 -7.62
N TYR A 295 -49.57 -1.85 -7.61
CA TYR A 295 -48.72 -1.77 -8.81
C TYR A 295 -47.54 -2.72 -8.69
N PHE A 296 -47.09 -3.26 -9.83
CA PHE A 296 -45.95 -4.16 -9.87
C PHE A 296 -45.10 -3.94 -11.13
N ILE A 297 -43.80 -4.26 -11.05
CA ILE A 297 -42.89 -4.27 -12.20
C ILE A 297 -42.66 -5.67 -12.79
N ILE A 298 -43.21 -6.71 -12.15
CA ILE A 298 -43.14 -8.10 -12.61
C ILE A 298 -44.43 -8.45 -13.33
N ASP A 299 -44.36 -9.19 -14.43
CA ASP A 299 -45.51 -9.81 -15.09
C ASP A 299 -45.18 -11.24 -15.55
N ASP A 300 -46.21 -12.05 -15.85
CA ASP A 300 -46.04 -13.49 -16.08
C ASP A 300 -45.24 -13.82 -17.35
N ASP A 301 -45.08 -12.85 -18.25
CA ASP A 301 -44.35 -12.96 -19.53
C ASP A 301 -43.04 -12.14 -19.51
N ASP A 302 -42.68 -11.56 -18.37
CA ASP A 302 -41.54 -10.64 -18.18
C ASP A 302 -41.48 -9.47 -19.18
N LEU A 303 -42.62 -8.99 -19.67
CA LEU A 303 -42.67 -7.95 -20.70
C LEU A 303 -42.10 -6.61 -20.21
N ILE A 304 -42.38 -6.23 -18.96
CA ILE A 304 -41.84 -4.99 -18.37
C ILE A 304 -40.31 -5.11 -18.23
N LEU A 305 -39.82 -6.20 -17.64
CA LEU A 305 -38.38 -6.39 -17.40
C LEU A 305 -37.60 -6.53 -18.72
N THR A 306 -38.24 -7.10 -19.76
CA THR A 306 -37.71 -7.12 -21.13
C THR A 306 -37.58 -5.71 -21.72
N ASP A 307 -38.59 -4.87 -21.58
CA ASP A 307 -38.53 -3.46 -22.03
C ASP A 307 -37.45 -2.68 -21.27
N TYR A 308 -37.32 -2.90 -19.96
CA TYR A 308 -36.25 -2.32 -19.14
C TYR A 308 -34.88 -2.69 -19.70
N TRP A 309 -34.62 -3.99 -19.85
CA TRP A 309 -33.34 -4.51 -20.33
C TRP A 309 -33.00 -3.99 -21.73
N ASN A 310 -33.95 -3.99 -22.65
CA ASN A 310 -33.74 -3.51 -24.02
C ASN A 310 -33.31 -2.04 -24.11
N ILE A 311 -33.51 -1.25 -23.06
CA ILE A 311 -33.09 0.14 -23.00
C ILE A 311 -31.84 0.28 -22.13
N LEU A 312 -31.88 -0.26 -20.91
CA LEU A 312 -30.85 -0.07 -19.89
C LEU A 312 -29.53 -0.77 -20.26
N SER A 313 -29.58 -1.97 -20.84
CA SER A 313 -28.36 -2.64 -21.38
C SER A 313 -27.69 -1.82 -22.49
N LYS A 314 -28.48 -1.12 -23.32
CA LYS A 314 -27.94 -0.21 -24.35
C LYS A 314 -27.33 1.03 -23.72
N GLN A 315 -27.93 1.56 -22.66
CA GLN A 315 -27.33 2.67 -21.92
C GLN A 315 -25.99 2.23 -21.29
N ALA A 316 -25.92 1.04 -20.69
CA ALA A 316 -24.68 0.48 -20.16
C ALA A 316 -23.60 0.39 -21.24
N VAL A 317 -23.89 -0.24 -22.38
CA VAL A 317 -22.89 -0.43 -23.45
C VAL A 317 -22.48 0.89 -24.13
N LEU A 318 -23.43 1.75 -24.46
CA LEU A 318 -23.14 3.03 -25.15
C LEU A 318 -22.34 4.00 -24.28
N ASN A 319 -22.69 4.12 -23.00
CA ASN A 319 -22.00 5.01 -22.07
C ASN A 319 -20.71 4.37 -21.55
N GLY A 320 -20.70 3.06 -21.27
CA GLY A 320 -19.52 2.33 -20.84
C GLY A 320 -18.39 2.40 -21.88
N ALA A 321 -18.69 2.21 -23.17
CA ALA A 321 -17.68 2.38 -24.22
C ALA A 321 -17.19 3.84 -24.31
N GLY A 322 -18.06 4.79 -24.01
CA GLY A 322 -17.70 6.19 -23.85
C GLY A 322 -16.73 6.44 -22.68
N VAL A 323 -16.97 5.80 -21.53
CA VAL A 323 -16.07 5.86 -20.37
C VAL A 323 -14.71 5.26 -20.68
N VAL A 324 -14.65 4.15 -21.41
CA VAL A 324 -13.37 3.57 -21.89
C VAL A 324 -12.65 4.57 -22.81
N LYS A 325 -13.38 5.24 -23.71
CA LYS A 325 -12.80 6.29 -24.56
C LYS A 325 -12.26 7.47 -23.74
N LEU A 326 -13.04 7.95 -22.77
CA LEU A 326 -12.63 9.02 -21.86
C LEU A 326 -11.39 8.62 -21.07
N PHE A 327 -11.31 7.38 -20.59
CA PHE A 327 -10.14 6.84 -19.88
C PHE A 327 -8.87 6.99 -20.71
N PHE A 328 -8.90 6.56 -21.98
CA PHE A 328 -7.74 6.71 -22.87
C PHE A 328 -7.40 8.16 -23.20
N ASP A 329 -8.40 9.02 -23.34
CA ASP A 329 -8.17 10.46 -23.53
C ASP A 329 -7.49 11.09 -22.31
N GLU A 330 -7.89 10.69 -21.10
CA GLU A 330 -7.29 11.15 -19.86
C GLU A 330 -5.91 10.54 -19.60
N VAL A 331 -5.67 9.29 -19.98
CA VAL A 331 -4.32 8.70 -20.02
C VAL A 331 -3.41 9.50 -20.94
N LYS A 332 -3.88 9.84 -22.15
CA LYS A 332 -3.12 10.66 -23.09
C LYS A 332 -2.84 12.04 -22.51
N LYS A 333 -3.85 12.70 -21.97
CA LYS A 333 -3.72 14.00 -21.28
C LYS A 333 -2.77 13.92 -20.09
N GLU A 334 -2.75 12.81 -19.36
CA GLU A 334 -1.86 12.60 -18.23
C GLU A 334 -0.40 12.39 -18.68
N ARG A 335 -0.16 11.68 -19.80
CA ARG A 335 1.18 11.59 -20.42
C ARG A 335 1.74 12.97 -20.77
N GLU A 336 0.88 13.87 -21.24
CA GLU A 336 1.25 15.25 -21.60
C GLU A 336 1.43 16.16 -20.37
N THR A 337 0.48 16.13 -19.43
CA THR A 337 0.42 17.09 -18.30
C THR A 337 1.16 16.62 -17.04
N LYS A 338 1.33 15.31 -16.86
CA LYS A 338 1.92 14.65 -15.68
C LYS A 338 1.22 15.04 -14.37
N THR A 339 -0.05 15.41 -14.41
CA THR A 339 -0.79 15.97 -13.28
C THR A 339 -0.95 14.94 -12.17
N LEU A 340 -1.39 13.73 -12.50
CA LEU A 340 -1.56 12.61 -11.57
C LEU A 340 -0.22 12.03 -11.13
N ALA A 341 0.80 12.01 -12.00
CA ALA A 341 2.17 11.70 -11.61
C ALA A 341 2.72 12.71 -10.59
N MET A 342 2.38 13.99 -10.71
CA MET A 342 2.70 15.00 -9.70
C MET A 342 1.85 14.87 -8.44
N LYS A 343 0.60 14.43 -8.55
CA LYS A 343 -0.31 14.19 -7.42
C LYS A 343 0.08 12.95 -6.61
N ASN A 344 0.55 11.89 -7.26
CA ASN A 344 0.97 10.65 -6.62
C ASN A 344 2.29 10.78 -5.85
N ARG A 345 3.14 11.70 -6.27
CA ARG A 345 4.36 12.06 -5.53
C ARG A 345 3.96 12.60 -4.15
N SER A 346 4.62 12.13 -3.10
CA SER A 346 4.46 12.70 -1.76
C SER A 346 4.69 14.21 -1.83
N TRP A 347 3.93 14.97 -1.03
CA TRP A 347 4.03 16.43 -0.97
C TRP A 347 5.49 16.92 -0.85
N PHE A 348 6.35 16.16 -0.18
CA PHE A 348 7.79 16.44 -0.03
C PHE A 348 8.60 16.41 -1.35
N LYS A 349 8.28 15.50 -2.30
CA LYS A 349 8.96 15.43 -3.59
C LYS A 349 8.58 16.61 -4.52
N ARG A 350 7.37 17.17 -4.34
CA ARG A 350 6.92 18.40 -5.05
C ARG A 350 7.66 19.66 -4.58
N VAL A 351 8.00 19.73 -3.29
CA VAL A 351 8.78 20.82 -2.68
C VAL A 351 10.25 20.75 -3.13
N TYR A 352 10.84 19.55 -3.17
CA TYR A 352 12.22 19.32 -3.62
C TYR A 352 12.47 19.82 -5.05
N ASP A 353 11.61 19.48 -6.02
CA ASP A 353 11.77 19.90 -7.43
C ASP A 353 11.65 21.43 -7.61
N SER A 354 10.83 22.11 -6.80
CA SER A 354 10.71 23.58 -6.81
C SER A 354 11.97 24.30 -6.31
N THR A 355 12.78 23.60 -5.51
CA THR A 355 14.01 24.11 -4.90
C THR A 355 15.25 23.66 -5.66
N ALA A 356 15.22 22.48 -6.30
CA ALA A 356 16.24 22.00 -7.22
C ALA A 356 16.45 22.97 -8.40
N GLY A 357 15.39 23.61 -8.90
CA GLY A 357 15.49 24.69 -9.91
C GLY A 357 16.28 25.93 -9.45
N LYS A 358 16.34 26.21 -8.13
CA LYS A 358 17.12 27.32 -7.56
C LYS A 358 18.55 26.92 -7.21
N VAL A 359 18.76 25.68 -6.78
CA VAL A 359 20.10 25.12 -6.48
C VAL A 359 20.91 24.91 -7.75
N PHE A 360 20.28 24.51 -8.87
CA PHE A 360 20.96 24.30 -10.15
C PHE A 360 21.56 25.58 -10.77
N ASN A 361 20.95 26.74 -10.53
CA ASN A 361 21.52 28.03 -10.96
C ASN A 361 22.74 28.46 -10.13
N THR A 362 22.92 27.89 -8.94
CA THR A 362 24.03 28.21 -8.03
C THR A 362 25.21 27.27 -8.22
N SER A 363 24.97 26.00 -8.60
CA SER A 363 26.03 25.02 -8.89
C SER A 363 26.71 25.22 -10.25
N LYS A 364 26.05 25.87 -11.23
CA LYS A 364 26.65 26.26 -12.52
C LYS A 364 27.80 27.28 -12.37
N ALA A 365 27.87 27.99 -11.25
CA ALA A 365 28.92 28.97 -10.96
C ALA A 365 30.20 28.36 -10.36
N ILE A 366 30.17 27.10 -9.91
CA ILE A 366 31.28 26.47 -9.16
C ILE A 366 31.99 25.35 -9.96
N TYR A 367 31.29 24.58 -10.80
CA TYR A 367 31.86 23.43 -11.52
C TYR A 367 31.71 23.52 -13.04
N GLY A 368 32.42 24.45 -13.68
CA GLY A 368 32.33 24.74 -15.12
C GLY A 368 32.12 23.53 -16.06
N SER A 369 31.06 23.62 -16.86
CA SER A 369 30.79 22.97 -18.16
C SER A 369 31.11 21.48 -18.40
N SER A 370 31.18 20.59 -17.41
CA SER A 370 31.37 19.14 -17.68
C SER A 370 30.50 18.19 -16.86
N VAL A 371 29.26 18.57 -16.57
CA VAL A 371 28.24 17.63 -16.06
C VAL A 371 26.92 17.93 -16.77
N SER A 372 26.35 16.96 -17.51
CA SER A 372 25.02 17.09 -18.12
C SER A 372 23.96 16.41 -17.25
N TYR A 373 22.69 16.76 -17.50
CA TYR A 373 21.54 16.19 -16.79
C TYR A 373 21.39 14.68 -17.04
N GLU A 374 21.97 14.14 -18.11
CA GLU A 374 21.99 12.69 -18.39
C GLU A 374 22.95 11.91 -17.47
N ASP A 375 24.05 12.51 -16.99
CA ASP A 375 25.06 11.83 -16.17
C ASP A 375 24.54 11.43 -14.77
N LEU A 376 23.46 12.06 -14.29
CA LEU A 376 22.80 11.75 -13.01
C LEU A 376 21.57 10.84 -13.15
N GLN A 377 21.02 10.68 -14.36
CA GLN A 377 19.93 9.72 -14.61
C GLN A 377 20.42 8.27 -14.68
N GLY A 378 21.70 8.04 -14.97
CA GLY A 378 22.32 6.71 -14.91
C GLY A 378 22.29 6.05 -13.52
N SER A 379 22.10 6.83 -12.45
CA SER A 379 22.02 6.35 -11.07
C SER A 379 20.59 6.11 -10.55
N VAL A 380 19.56 6.44 -11.33
CA VAL A 380 18.14 6.25 -10.94
C VAL A 380 17.38 5.35 -11.93
N ILE A 381 17.88 5.16 -13.15
CA ILE A 381 17.26 4.25 -14.14
C ILE A 381 17.56 2.76 -13.85
N ALA A 382 18.63 2.44 -13.10
CA ALA A 382 18.96 1.05 -12.75
C ALA A 382 18.10 0.42 -11.64
N ALA A 383 17.16 1.17 -11.03
CA ALA A 383 16.22 0.64 -10.03
C ALA A 383 14.79 0.43 -10.59
N GLN A 384 14.58 0.66 -11.88
CA GLN A 384 13.28 0.50 -12.54
C GLN A 384 13.29 -0.52 -13.70
N GLU A 385 14.46 -1.00 -14.14
CA GLU A 385 14.61 -2.10 -15.10
C GLU A 385 14.73 -3.48 -14.40
N VAL A 386 13.66 -4.01 -13.79
CA VAL A 386 13.53 -5.47 -13.56
C VAL A 386 12.08 -5.95 -13.73
N VAL A 387 11.22 -5.25 -14.47
CA VAL A 387 9.93 -5.80 -14.93
C VAL A 387 9.71 -5.48 -16.40
N GLU A 388 10.72 -5.71 -17.23
CA GLU A 388 10.52 -5.84 -18.66
C GLU A 388 11.69 -6.65 -19.23
N ASN A 389 11.40 -7.86 -19.72
CA ASN A 389 12.07 -8.47 -20.87
C ASN A 389 11.32 -9.76 -21.25
N GLU A 390 10.34 -9.63 -22.13
CA GLU A 390 10.23 -10.51 -23.30
C GLU A 390 10.29 -9.65 -24.57
N VAL A 391 10.98 -10.18 -25.58
CA VAL A 391 11.73 -9.52 -26.65
C VAL A 391 10.88 -9.13 -27.86
N VAL A 392 11.04 -7.91 -28.44
CA VAL A 392 10.74 -7.59 -29.86
C VAL A 392 11.69 -6.44 -30.37
N PRO A 393 12.17 -6.44 -31.64
CA PRO A 393 13.46 -5.82 -32.03
C PRO A 393 13.41 -4.36 -32.52
N GLU A 394 14.60 -3.75 -32.59
CA GLU A 394 14.90 -2.39 -33.09
C GLU A 394 14.27 -2.04 -34.46
N PRO A 395 13.81 -0.80 -34.68
CA PRO A 395 13.51 -0.28 -36.02
C PRO A 395 14.75 0.31 -36.70
N GLU A 396 14.88 0.05 -38.01
CA GLU A 396 15.90 0.65 -38.90
C GLU A 396 15.78 2.20 -38.99
N PRO A 397 16.88 2.92 -39.30
CA PRO A 397 16.88 4.38 -39.25
C PRO A 397 16.20 5.00 -40.48
N GLU A 398 15.20 5.85 -40.26
CA GLU A 398 14.59 6.68 -41.32
C GLU A 398 15.44 7.92 -41.67
N VAL A 399 15.38 8.22 -42.97
CA VAL A 399 16.16 9.23 -43.69
C VAL A 399 15.71 10.65 -43.36
N VAL A 400 16.66 11.49 -42.98
CA VAL A 400 16.50 12.93 -42.77
C VAL A 400 16.12 13.64 -44.07
N VAL A 401 14.99 14.35 -44.08
CA VAL A 401 14.70 15.41 -45.04
C VAL A 401 14.52 16.72 -44.27
N GLU A 402 15.54 17.58 -44.32
CA GLU A 402 15.46 18.98 -43.88
C GLU A 402 14.51 19.76 -44.80
N VAL A 403 13.50 20.40 -44.22
CA VAL A 403 12.85 21.57 -44.85
C VAL A 403 12.94 22.74 -43.87
N LYS A 404 13.66 23.77 -44.28
CA LYS A 404 13.76 25.07 -43.60
C LYS A 404 12.42 25.80 -43.69
N GLU A 405 11.88 26.22 -42.55
CA GLU A 405 10.83 27.24 -42.52
C GLU A 405 11.40 28.60 -42.14
N GLU A 406 11.04 29.58 -42.95
CA GLU A 406 11.40 30.99 -42.88
C GLU A 406 10.28 31.76 -42.17
N VAL A 407 10.67 32.73 -41.34
CA VAL A 407 9.81 33.55 -40.48
C VAL A 407 9.02 34.59 -41.27
N VAL A 408 7.70 34.71 -41.04
CA VAL A 408 6.94 35.95 -41.34
C VAL A 408 5.89 36.25 -40.25
N ILE A 409 5.77 37.54 -39.95
CA ILE A 409 5.11 38.27 -38.85
C ILE A 409 3.59 38.48 -39.12
N PRO A 410 2.72 38.70 -38.10
CA PRO A 410 1.26 38.72 -38.24
C PRO A 410 0.63 40.12 -38.39
N GLU A 411 -0.58 40.19 -38.94
CA GLU A 411 -1.58 41.29 -38.81
C GLU A 411 -2.98 40.70 -39.14
N SER A 412 -3.94 40.70 -38.19
CA SER A 412 -5.13 41.59 -38.09
C SER A 412 -6.10 41.48 -39.29
N GLU A 413 -7.43 41.42 -39.23
CA GLU A 413 -8.48 41.79 -38.25
C GLU A 413 -9.85 41.42 -38.92
N VAL A 414 -10.95 41.33 -38.15
CA VAL A 414 -12.38 41.58 -38.54
C VAL A 414 -13.10 40.54 -39.46
N VAL A 415 -14.41 40.21 -39.40
CA VAL A 415 -15.59 40.26 -38.48
C VAL A 415 -16.75 39.56 -39.26
N GLU A 416 -17.69 38.96 -38.51
CA GLU A 416 -19.11 38.62 -38.81
C GLU A 416 -19.54 37.57 -39.87
N GLU A 417 -20.37 36.66 -39.33
CA GLU A 417 -21.69 36.17 -39.76
C GLU A 417 -21.97 35.84 -41.25
N VAL A 418 -22.66 34.72 -41.49
CA VAL A 418 -24.11 34.67 -41.80
C VAL A 418 -24.53 33.21 -42.11
N THR A 419 -25.78 32.97 -41.74
CA THR A 419 -26.75 31.86 -41.78
C THR A 419 -26.94 31.05 -43.07
N GLU A 420 -27.55 29.86 -42.89
CA GLU A 420 -28.67 29.21 -43.65
C GLU A 420 -28.63 29.21 -45.21
N GLU A 421 -29.11 28.23 -45.98
CA GLU A 421 -30.24 27.30 -45.82
C GLU A 421 -30.20 26.21 -46.95
N GLU A 422 -31.15 25.28 -46.88
CA GLU A 422 -31.47 24.08 -47.70
C GLU A 422 -31.38 24.18 -49.24
N VAL A 423 -31.20 23.02 -49.93
CA VAL A 423 -32.14 22.56 -51.00
C VAL A 423 -32.22 21.01 -51.11
N VAL A 424 -33.36 20.46 -50.69
CA VAL A 424 -34.38 19.60 -51.36
C VAL A 424 -34.01 18.62 -52.52
N GLU A 425 -34.35 17.34 -52.28
CA GLU A 425 -35.13 16.34 -53.08
C GLU A 425 -34.65 15.57 -54.35
N GLU A 426 -34.94 14.27 -54.26
CA GLU A 426 -35.65 13.36 -55.20
C GLU A 426 -34.89 12.64 -56.35
N VAL A 427 -34.73 11.28 -56.30
CA VAL A 427 -35.64 10.18 -56.79
C VAL A 427 -35.26 9.79 -58.25
N ILE A 428 -35.23 8.55 -58.79
CA ILE A 428 -35.93 7.26 -58.63
C ILE A 428 -35.16 6.10 -59.35
N LEU A 429 -35.61 4.86 -59.12
CA LEU A 429 -35.67 3.65 -60.01
C LEU A 429 -34.40 2.79 -60.13
N GLY A 430 -34.42 1.45 -60.09
CA GLY A 430 -35.49 0.46 -60.04
C GLY A 430 -35.10 -0.83 -60.80
N ALA A 431 -35.38 -1.99 -60.17
CA ALA A 431 -35.75 -3.30 -60.76
C ALA A 431 -34.72 -4.32 -61.31
N GLY A 432 -34.91 -5.58 -60.85
CA GLY A 432 -34.74 -6.85 -61.58
C GLY A 432 -33.36 -7.53 -61.46
N GLU A 433 -33.19 -8.85 -61.32
CA GLU A 433 -34.08 -10.02 -61.33
C GLU A 433 -33.26 -11.24 -60.81
N VAL A 434 -33.96 -12.26 -60.30
CA VAL A 434 -33.49 -13.54 -59.74
C VAL A 434 -33.14 -14.51 -60.91
N ILE A 435 -32.20 -15.47 -60.80
CA ILE A 435 -32.37 -16.92 -60.46
C ILE A 435 -31.06 -17.73 -60.67
N ASP A 436 -30.75 -18.52 -59.64
CA ASP A 436 -30.24 -19.90 -59.56
C ASP A 436 -28.78 -20.34 -59.79
N ASN A 437 -28.46 -21.29 -58.90
CA ASN A 437 -27.19 -21.87 -58.46
C ASN A 437 -26.72 -23.04 -59.38
N PRO A 438 -25.48 -23.57 -59.23
CA PRO A 438 -25.32 -24.73 -58.33
C PRO A 438 -23.94 -24.92 -57.63
N VAL A 439 -24.05 -25.30 -56.34
CA VAL A 439 -23.42 -26.45 -55.63
C VAL A 439 -21.97 -26.86 -55.90
N ALA A 440 -21.16 -26.86 -54.81
CA ALA A 440 -20.28 -27.98 -54.44
C ALA A 440 -20.02 -27.97 -52.91
N GLU A 441 -20.33 -29.10 -52.26
CA GLU A 441 -20.12 -29.43 -50.84
C GLU A 441 -18.68 -29.89 -50.57
N GLU A 442 -18.14 -29.61 -49.37
CA GLU A 442 -17.74 -30.65 -48.40
C GLU A 442 -17.37 -30.01 -47.05
N VAL A 443 -17.74 -30.71 -45.97
CA VAL A 443 -17.95 -30.22 -44.60
C VAL A 443 -17.34 -31.23 -43.63
N VAL A 444 -16.62 -30.71 -42.63
CA VAL A 444 -16.39 -31.26 -41.25
C VAL A 444 -15.52 -32.50 -41.07
N VAL A 445 -14.58 -32.39 -40.12
CA VAL A 445 -14.52 -33.33 -38.98
C VAL A 445 -14.29 -32.55 -37.69
N LYS A 446 -15.23 -32.70 -36.74
CA LYS A 446 -15.18 -32.18 -35.36
C LYS A 446 -14.44 -33.15 -34.46
N GLU A 447 -13.69 -32.56 -33.53
CA GLU A 447 -13.09 -33.17 -32.35
C GLU A 447 -14.13 -33.22 -31.21
N VAL A 448 -14.25 -34.36 -30.51
CA VAL A 448 -14.97 -34.50 -29.23
C VAL A 448 -14.22 -35.50 -28.35
N VAL A 449 -14.28 -35.20 -27.05
CA VAL A 449 -13.40 -35.48 -25.93
C VAL A 449 -13.91 -36.66 -25.08
N GLU A 450 -12.96 -37.33 -24.40
CA GLU A 450 -13.02 -38.14 -23.14
C GLU A 450 -13.96 -39.37 -23.07
N GLU A 451 -13.64 -40.47 -22.36
CA GLU A 451 -13.32 -40.52 -20.92
C GLU A 451 -12.79 -41.93 -20.49
N VAL A 452 -12.02 -41.96 -19.38
CA VAL A 452 -11.77 -42.99 -18.33
C VAL A 452 -11.44 -44.49 -18.59
N VAL A 453 -10.22 -44.86 -18.11
CA VAL A 453 -9.85 -45.81 -17.02
C VAL A 453 -10.19 -47.32 -17.08
N ALA A 454 -9.13 -48.14 -17.07
CA ALA A 454 -8.84 -49.31 -16.17
C ALA A 454 -8.39 -50.66 -16.82
N THR A 455 -7.18 -51.07 -16.38
CA THR A 455 -6.71 -52.42 -15.99
C THR A 455 -6.33 -53.52 -17.01
N GLU A 456 -5.12 -54.06 -16.77
CA GLU A 456 -4.49 -55.33 -17.23
C GLU A 456 -5.31 -56.58 -16.87
N ALA A 457 -5.13 -57.84 -17.31
CA ALA A 457 -4.15 -58.63 -18.08
C ALA A 457 -4.89 -59.96 -18.49
N PRO A 458 -4.26 -61.10 -18.86
CA PRO A 458 -3.05 -61.42 -19.63
C PRO A 458 -3.35 -62.43 -20.77
N VAL A 459 -2.33 -62.99 -21.45
CA VAL A 459 -2.13 -64.45 -21.71
C VAL A 459 -1.07 -64.71 -22.81
N ASN A 460 0.07 -65.23 -22.33
CA ASN A 460 0.84 -66.42 -22.74
C ASN A 460 1.29 -66.67 -24.19
N ASN A 461 2.59 -66.93 -24.34
CA ASN A 461 3.25 -67.47 -25.53
C ASN A 461 4.02 -68.74 -25.13
N ASN A 462 3.79 -69.86 -25.82
CA ASN A 462 4.64 -71.05 -25.75
C ASN A 462 4.83 -71.62 -27.18
N SER A 463 6.05 -71.47 -27.71
CA SER A 463 6.97 -72.49 -28.28
C SER A 463 6.36 -73.66 -29.11
N ILE A 464 6.86 -74.22 -30.21
CA ILE A 464 8.21 -74.52 -30.77
C ILE A 464 7.94 -74.98 -32.24
N GLY A 465 8.87 -74.84 -33.20
CA GLY A 465 8.74 -75.51 -34.50
C GLY A 465 9.99 -75.48 -35.39
N ILE A 466 10.74 -76.58 -35.34
CA ILE A 466 11.95 -76.90 -36.10
C ILE A 466 11.56 -77.27 -37.55
N ILE A 467 12.32 -76.83 -38.57
CA ILE A 467 12.13 -77.28 -39.97
C ILE A 467 13.43 -77.88 -40.50
N GLU A 468 13.42 -79.21 -40.68
CA GLU A 468 14.30 -79.92 -41.62
C GLU A 468 13.74 -79.80 -43.04
N VAL A 469 14.62 -79.55 -44.02
CA VAL A 469 14.28 -79.56 -45.45
C VAL A 469 14.94 -80.77 -46.09
N ASP A 470 14.12 -81.72 -46.53
CA ASP A 470 14.51 -82.77 -47.46
C ASP A 470 14.17 -82.33 -48.90
N ARG A 471 15.14 -82.46 -49.80
CA ARG A 471 14.92 -82.47 -51.26
C ARG A 471 15.91 -83.44 -51.90
N PRO A 472 15.41 -84.34 -52.76
CA PRO A 472 16.11 -84.71 -53.99
C PRO A 472 15.21 -84.27 -55.18
N PHE A 473 15.66 -83.96 -56.39
CA PHE A 473 16.67 -84.61 -57.21
C PHE A 473 16.75 -83.80 -58.54
N GLU A 474 17.96 -83.49 -59.04
CA GLU A 474 18.39 -83.78 -60.43
C GLU A 474 19.79 -83.18 -60.71
N GLY A 475 20.74 -84.07 -61.05
CA GLY A 475 21.45 -83.97 -62.33
C GLY A 475 22.68 -83.08 -62.46
N GLY A 476 23.85 -83.59 -62.04
CA GLY A 476 24.99 -83.80 -62.96
C GLY A 476 26.03 -82.68 -63.16
N GLY A 477 27.30 -83.04 -62.88
CA GLY A 477 28.42 -82.68 -63.77
C GLY A 477 29.50 -81.73 -63.24
N GLY A 478 30.50 -82.30 -62.55
CA GLY A 478 31.95 -82.13 -62.79
C GLY A 478 32.61 -80.74 -62.86
N GLY A 479 33.68 -80.58 -62.08
CA GLY A 479 34.84 -79.74 -62.43
C GLY A 479 35.13 -78.62 -61.44
N GLY A 480 36.12 -78.82 -60.57
CA GLY A 480 36.52 -77.82 -59.58
C GLY A 480 37.31 -76.64 -60.14
N ILE A 481 37.15 -75.49 -59.50
CA ILE A 481 38.13 -74.40 -59.40
C ILE A 481 38.04 -73.88 -57.95
N ALA A 482 39.18 -73.74 -57.29
CA ALA A 482 39.28 -73.13 -55.97
C ALA A 482 39.05 -71.62 -56.07
N THR A 483 38.06 -71.11 -55.33
CA THR A 483 37.92 -69.69 -55.00
C THR A 483 37.95 -69.56 -53.49
N VAL A 484 39.00 -68.92 -53.00
CA VAL A 484 39.14 -68.44 -51.62
C VAL A 484 38.14 -67.29 -51.46
N THR A 485 37.18 -67.45 -50.55
CA THR A 485 36.30 -66.35 -50.13
C THR A 485 36.73 -65.96 -48.72
N GLU A 486 37.33 -64.78 -48.62
CA GLU A 486 37.69 -64.10 -47.38
C GLU A 486 36.41 -63.77 -46.60
N VAL A 487 36.29 -64.31 -45.39
CA VAL A 487 35.19 -63.99 -44.48
C VAL A 487 35.57 -62.68 -43.80
N ALA A 488 34.93 -61.58 -44.18
CA ALA A 488 35.00 -60.34 -43.42
C ALA A 488 34.34 -60.58 -42.05
N VAL A 489 35.14 -60.56 -40.98
CA VAL A 489 34.65 -60.54 -39.61
C VAL A 489 33.97 -59.19 -39.40
N VAL A 490 32.66 -59.19 -39.16
CA VAL A 490 31.93 -57.99 -38.76
C VAL A 490 32.28 -57.74 -37.30
N VAL A 491 33.15 -56.77 -37.06
CA VAL A 491 33.52 -56.30 -35.73
C VAL A 491 32.36 -55.43 -35.22
N VAL A 492 31.73 -55.85 -34.11
CA VAL A 492 30.64 -55.10 -33.48
C VAL A 492 31.25 -54.23 -32.38
N PRO A 493 31.12 -52.90 -32.43
CA PRO A 493 31.59 -52.02 -31.37
C PRO A 493 30.94 -52.34 -30.01
N PRO A 494 31.67 -52.18 -28.88
CA PRO A 494 31.06 -52.27 -27.56
C PRO A 494 30.09 -51.12 -27.29
N ASP A 495 29.21 -51.27 -26.29
CA ASP A 495 28.33 -50.20 -25.84
C ASP A 495 29.13 -49.02 -25.27
N SER A 496 28.60 -47.80 -25.44
CA SER A 496 29.26 -46.59 -24.94
C SER A 496 29.16 -46.47 -23.42
N PRO A 497 30.17 -45.89 -22.75
CA PRO A 497 30.07 -45.63 -21.31
C PRO A 497 28.97 -44.60 -21.04
N THR A 498 28.14 -44.83 -20.04
CA THR A 498 27.20 -43.80 -19.55
C THR A 498 27.91 -42.91 -18.55
N ILE A 499 27.47 -41.66 -18.41
CA ILE A 499 27.97 -40.71 -17.40
C ILE A 499 26.81 -40.42 -16.44
N THR A 500 27.03 -40.66 -15.15
CA THR A 500 26.06 -40.39 -14.07
C THR A 500 26.45 -39.19 -13.22
N SER A 501 27.75 -38.84 -13.18
CA SER A 501 28.25 -37.58 -12.62
C SER A 501 29.35 -37.01 -13.51
N PRO A 502 29.31 -35.72 -13.88
CA PRO A 502 28.22 -34.77 -13.63
C PRO A 502 26.91 -35.22 -14.30
N ALA A 503 25.77 -35.00 -13.63
CA ALA A 503 24.47 -35.56 -14.04
C ALA A 503 23.89 -34.92 -15.31
N SER A 504 24.41 -33.76 -15.72
CA SER A 504 23.99 -33.03 -16.91
C SER A 504 25.16 -32.27 -17.52
N SER A 505 25.09 -32.04 -18.83
CA SER A 505 26.03 -31.18 -19.56
C SER A 505 25.82 -29.71 -19.18
N GLY A 506 26.90 -28.93 -19.13
CA GLY A 506 26.90 -27.49 -18.84
C GLY A 506 26.99 -27.11 -17.36
N LEU A 507 27.32 -28.05 -16.46
CA LEU A 507 27.49 -27.75 -15.04
C LEU A 507 28.78 -26.95 -14.76
N TYR A 508 28.69 -26.01 -13.82
CA TYR A 508 29.78 -25.14 -13.40
C TYR A 508 30.60 -25.77 -12.27
N PHE A 509 31.92 -25.51 -12.25
CA PHE A 509 32.84 -26.02 -11.24
C PHE A 509 33.83 -24.94 -10.80
N ALA A 510 33.90 -24.69 -9.48
CA ALA A 510 34.89 -23.82 -8.81
C ALA A 510 36.32 -24.40 -8.77
N THR A 511 36.61 -25.43 -9.57
CA THR A 511 37.86 -26.18 -9.52
C THR A 511 38.27 -26.64 -10.92
N SER A 512 39.57 -26.66 -11.17
CA SER A 512 40.16 -27.20 -12.40
C SER A 512 40.30 -28.73 -12.38
N THR A 513 39.70 -29.41 -11.38
CA THR A 513 39.76 -30.86 -11.18
C THR A 513 38.35 -31.39 -10.98
N ILE A 514 37.89 -32.25 -11.89
CA ILE A 514 36.52 -32.76 -11.95
C ILE A 514 36.57 -34.29 -11.94
N THR A 515 35.76 -34.90 -11.09
CA THR A 515 35.58 -36.35 -11.06
C THR A 515 34.34 -36.75 -11.84
N PHE A 516 34.54 -37.59 -12.84
CA PHE A 516 33.49 -38.18 -13.65
C PHE A 516 33.21 -39.60 -13.16
N SER A 517 31.93 -39.98 -13.11
CA SER A 517 31.53 -41.35 -12.83
C SER A 517 30.37 -41.78 -13.71
N GLY A 518 30.16 -43.08 -13.84
CA GLY A 518 29.19 -43.64 -14.77
C GLY A 518 29.14 -45.15 -14.77
N THR A 519 28.46 -45.74 -15.76
CA THR A 519 28.42 -47.20 -15.94
C THR A 519 29.01 -47.63 -17.28
N ALA A 520 29.71 -48.76 -17.28
CA ALA A 520 30.26 -49.43 -18.45
C ALA A 520 30.58 -50.88 -18.08
N SER A 521 30.60 -51.79 -19.05
CA SER A 521 30.99 -53.17 -18.74
C SER A 521 32.42 -53.23 -18.16
N SER A 522 32.59 -53.97 -17.05
CA SER A 522 33.86 -54.16 -16.33
C SER A 522 35.04 -54.71 -17.15
N THR A 523 34.79 -55.22 -18.36
CA THR A 523 35.84 -55.67 -19.29
C THR A 523 36.35 -54.58 -20.23
N LEU A 524 35.76 -53.38 -20.22
CA LEU A 524 36.10 -52.28 -21.12
C LEU A 524 37.03 -51.27 -20.45
N ILE A 525 37.93 -50.67 -21.24
CA ILE A 525 38.75 -49.54 -20.82
C ILE A 525 38.03 -48.26 -21.22
N ILE A 526 37.70 -47.40 -20.25
CA ILE A 526 37.11 -46.10 -20.50
C ILE A 526 38.23 -45.09 -20.74
N SER A 527 38.16 -44.38 -21.86
CA SER A 527 39.10 -43.33 -22.27
C SER A 527 38.38 -42.02 -22.59
N ASN A 528 39.13 -40.93 -22.71
CA ASN A 528 38.61 -39.59 -23.02
C ASN A 528 39.51 -38.86 -24.01
N ASP A 529 38.96 -37.84 -24.68
CA ASP A 529 39.71 -36.98 -25.62
C ASP A 529 40.42 -35.79 -24.95
N TYR A 530 40.20 -35.59 -23.64
CA TYR A 530 40.79 -34.47 -22.89
C TYR A 530 42.22 -34.76 -22.40
N SER A 531 42.52 -36.00 -22.01
CA SER A 531 43.82 -36.41 -21.46
C SER A 531 44.12 -37.89 -21.72
N ASN A 532 45.35 -38.32 -21.43
CA ASN A 532 45.73 -39.73 -21.53
C ASN A 532 45.27 -40.59 -20.33
N ALA A 533 44.45 -40.04 -19.42
CA ALA A 533 43.96 -40.79 -18.26
C ALA A 533 42.85 -41.77 -18.69
N THR A 534 42.89 -42.99 -18.15
CA THR A 534 41.90 -44.03 -18.44
C THR A 534 41.48 -44.73 -17.15
N THR A 535 40.32 -45.35 -17.15
CA THR A 535 39.84 -46.17 -16.02
C THR A 535 39.14 -47.45 -16.52
N THR A 536 38.75 -48.33 -15.61
CA THR A 536 37.93 -49.51 -15.88
C THR A 536 36.75 -49.53 -14.91
N ALA A 537 35.61 -50.07 -15.32
CA ALA A 537 34.51 -50.25 -14.39
C ALA A 537 34.80 -51.37 -13.37
N ASP A 538 34.23 -51.24 -12.18
CA ASP A 538 34.40 -52.16 -11.07
C ASP A 538 33.53 -53.42 -11.22
N GLY A 539 33.47 -54.26 -10.18
CA GLY A 539 32.68 -55.50 -10.21
C GLY A 539 31.15 -55.30 -10.28
N SER A 540 30.67 -54.06 -10.23
CA SER A 540 29.27 -53.65 -10.35
C SER A 540 29.00 -52.88 -11.65
N ASP A 541 29.97 -52.86 -12.58
CA ASP A 541 29.92 -52.09 -13.82
C ASP A 541 29.88 -50.55 -13.62
N GLU A 542 30.40 -50.05 -12.50
CA GLU A 542 30.56 -48.61 -12.22
C GLU A 542 32.00 -48.14 -12.42
N TRP A 543 32.21 -46.98 -13.03
CA TRP A 543 33.54 -46.40 -13.22
C TRP A 543 33.65 -45.00 -12.62
N GLU A 544 34.87 -44.62 -12.24
CA GLU A 544 35.22 -43.29 -11.78
C GLU A 544 36.56 -42.86 -12.41
N LEU A 545 36.63 -41.61 -12.87
CA LEU A 545 37.83 -41.00 -13.46
C LEU A 545 37.92 -39.52 -13.09
N THR A 546 38.99 -39.14 -12.40
CA THR A 546 39.30 -37.74 -12.10
C THR A 546 40.20 -37.14 -13.17
N LEU A 547 39.74 -36.06 -13.79
CA LEU A 547 40.49 -35.28 -14.77
C LEU A 547 40.89 -33.94 -14.14
N SER A 548 42.08 -33.45 -14.45
CA SER A 548 42.62 -32.20 -13.88
C SER A 548 43.29 -31.35 -14.94
N GLY A 549 43.39 -30.05 -14.68
CA GLY A 549 44.04 -29.08 -15.56
C GLY A 549 43.08 -28.32 -16.49
N PHE A 550 41.77 -28.35 -16.20
CA PHE A 550 40.77 -27.60 -16.96
C PHE A 550 41.07 -26.10 -16.94
N SER A 551 41.04 -25.48 -18.12
CA SER A 551 41.11 -24.03 -18.27
C SER A 551 39.75 -23.38 -17.99
N GLN A 552 39.75 -22.11 -17.60
CA GLN A 552 38.53 -21.31 -17.46
C GLN A 552 37.64 -21.41 -18.71
N GLY A 553 36.33 -21.55 -18.51
CA GLY A 553 35.32 -21.63 -19.56
C GLY A 553 34.83 -23.06 -19.84
N THR A 554 34.08 -23.20 -20.93
CA THR A 554 33.45 -24.47 -21.32
C THR A 554 34.44 -25.40 -21.98
N THR A 555 34.53 -26.63 -21.50
CA THR A 555 35.26 -27.74 -22.12
C THR A 555 34.29 -28.88 -22.41
N THR A 556 34.20 -29.29 -23.67
CA THR A 556 33.48 -30.49 -24.09
C THR A 556 34.43 -31.69 -24.09
N ILE A 557 34.01 -32.79 -23.50
CA ILE A 557 34.78 -34.02 -23.34
C ILE A 557 33.97 -35.18 -23.92
N GLN A 558 34.63 -36.03 -24.69
CA GLN A 558 34.06 -37.26 -25.22
C GLN A 558 34.67 -38.45 -24.50
N PHE A 559 33.82 -39.36 -24.01
CA PHE A 559 34.20 -40.62 -23.41
C PHE A 559 33.90 -41.79 -24.35
N THR A 560 34.88 -42.68 -24.53
CA THR A 560 34.75 -43.91 -25.32
C THR A 560 35.14 -45.12 -24.48
N ALA A 561 34.56 -46.28 -24.78
CA ALA A 561 34.94 -47.56 -24.19
C ALA A 561 35.63 -48.43 -25.24
N ILE A 562 36.74 -49.06 -24.87
CA ILE A 562 37.56 -49.89 -25.76
C ILE A 562 37.52 -51.34 -25.26
N ASP A 563 37.24 -52.27 -26.16
CA ASP A 563 37.27 -53.71 -25.86
C ASP A 563 38.68 -54.33 -26.01
N SER A 564 38.79 -55.63 -25.74
CA SER A 564 40.06 -56.37 -25.85
C SER A 564 40.59 -56.51 -27.27
N ASP A 565 39.74 -56.29 -28.28
CA ASP A 565 40.08 -56.33 -29.71
C ASP A 565 40.45 -54.93 -30.25
N ASN A 566 40.53 -53.93 -29.34
CA ASN A 566 40.91 -52.56 -29.62
C ASN A 566 39.92 -51.82 -30.53
N VAL A 567 38.63 -52.11 -30.32
CA VAL A 567 37.49 -51.50 -31.02
C VAL A 567 36.82 -50.50 -30.09
N ASP A 568 36.67 -49.27 -30.57
CA ASP A 568 36.04 -48.19 -29.81
C ASP A 568 34.52 -48.25 -29.92
N SER A 569 33.83 -47.96 -28.82
CA SER A 569 32.40 -47.62 -28.81
C SER A 569 32.13 -46.30 -29.55
N THR A 570 30.85 -45.96 -29.76
CA THR A 570 30.49 -44.55 -29.98
C THR A 570 30.87 -43.68 -28.77
N ALA A 571 31.00 -42.37 -29.00
CA ALA A 571 31.36 -41.43 -27.93
C ALA A 571 30.14 -40.97 -27.14
N THR A 572 30.29 -40.88 -25.82
CA THR A 572 29.37 -40.16 -24.93
C THR A 572 29.96 -38.79 -24.62
N GLU A 573 29.25 -37.73 -24.95
CA GLU A 573 29.73 -36.35 -24.81
C GLU A 573 29.18 -35.68 -23.54
N ILE A 574 30.02 -34.92 -22.84
CA ILE A 574 29.62 -34.04 -21.76
C ILE A 574 30.40 -32.72 -21.81
N ALA A 575 29.72 -31.59 -21.64
CA ALA A 575 30.36 -30.29 -21.46
C ALA A 575 30.38 -29.94 -19.97
N VAL A 576 31.50 -29.39 -19.52
CA VAL A 576 31.68 -28.83 -18.18
C VAL A 576 32.19 -27.40 -18.28
N VAL A 577 31.78 -26.53 -17.38
CA VAL A 577 32.22 -25.13 -17.33
C VAL A 577 33.09 -24.96 -16.09
N VAL A 578 34.37 -24.62 -16.27
CA VAL A 578 35.24 -24.31 -15.13
C VAL A 578 35.27 -22.81 -14.91
N ASP A 579 34.89 -22.41 -13.71
CA ASP A 579 34.93 -21.03 -13.28
C ASP A 579 35.57 -20.93 -11.89
N THR A 580 36.82 -20.50 -11.85
CA THR A 580 37.59 -20.34 -10.62
C THR A 580 37.70 -18.87 -10.18
N THR A 581 37.05 -17.95 -10.91
CA THR A 581 37.16 -16.52 -10.64
C THR A 581 36.16 -16.11 -9.58
N VAL A 582 36.67 -15.76 -8.40
CA VAL A 582 35.84 -15.27 -7.29
C VAL A 582 35.16 -13.96 -7.69
N PRO A 583 33.85 -13.77 -7.41
CA PRO A 583 33.17 -12.52 -7.69
C PRO A 583 33.73 -11.36 -6.86
N THR A 584 33.29 -10.14 -7.15
CA THR A 584 33.76 -8.91 -6.49
C THR A 584 32.60 -8.10 -5.95
N ILE A 585 32.78 -7.44 -4.81
CA ILE A 585 31.86 -6.40 -4.31
C ILE A 585 32.70 -5.15 -4.07
N SER A 586 32.39 -4.07 -4.78
CA SER A 586 33.18 -2.83 -4.80
C SER A 586 32.80 -1.88 -3.67
N SER A 587 31.52 -1.82 -3.31
CA SER A 587 31.04 -1.02 -2.19
C SER A 587 29.75 -1.61 -1.62
N LEU A 588 29.55 -1.46 -0.32
CA LEU A 588 28.25 -1.57 0.35
C LEU A 588 27.96 -0.20 0.95
N THR A 589 26.72 0.26 0.86
CA THR A 589 26.21 1.51 1.44
C THR A 589 24.85 1.26 2.08
N ILE A 590 24.57 1.96 3.18
CA ILE A 590 23.29 1.94 3.89
C ILE A 590 22.79 3.38 3.95
N LEU A 591 21.63 3.64 3.33
CA LEU A 591 21.10 5.00 3.18
C LEU A 591 20.90 5.71 4.53
N GLU A 592 20.46 4.97 5.54
CA GLU A 592 20.24 5.48 6.89
C GLU A 592 21.55 5.90 7.57
N CYS A 593 22.69 5.33 7.16
CA CYS A 593 24.00 5.71 7.68
C CYS A 593 24.51 7.00 7.06
N ASP A 594 24.15 7.28 5.80
CA ASP A 594 24.52 8.54 5.13
C ASP A 594 23.76 9.75 5.71
N ASN A 595 22.58 9.52 6.29
CA ASN A 595 21.72 10.54 6.90
C ASN A 595 21.49 10.22 8.39
N SER A 596 22.56 9.79 9.06
CA SER A 596 22.46 9.26 10.40
C SER A 596 22.09 10.33 11.42
N LEU A 597 21.25 9.97 12.39
CA LEU A 597 20.96 10.78 13.58
C LEU A 597 22.16 10.95 14.51
N ARG A 598 23.31 10.33 14.22
CA ARG A 598 24.51 10.41 15.04
C ARG A 598 25.77 10.53 14.17
N THR A 599 26.57 11.55 14.45
CA THR A 599 27.79 11.83 13.67
C THR A 599 28.93 10.83 13.87
N SER A 600 28.98 10.14 15.02
CA SER A 600 30.10 9.25 15.37
C SER A 600 29.88 7.77 15.00
N ALA A 601 28.65 7.38 14.70
CA ALA A 601 28.26 6.00 14.41
C ALA A 601 26.90 5.99 13.72
N CYS A 602 26.63 5.01 12.86
CA CYS A 602 25.35 4.91 12.18
C CYS A 602 24.22 4.56 13.15
N LEU A 603 23.35 5.54 13.36
CA LEU A 603 22.07 5.46 14.04
C LEU A 603 20.93 5.75 13.06
N SER A 604 20.06 4.76 12.87
CA SER A 604 18.80 4.89 12.15
C SER A 604 17.65 5.13 13.14
N GLY A 605 16.79 6.08 12.81
CA GLY A 605 15.52 6.32 13.51
C GLY A 605 14.37 5.41 13.05
N GLY A 606 14.57 4.63 12.00
CA GLY A 606 13.56 3.72 11.42
C GLY A 606 13.95 2.26 11.60
N ASP A 607 12.96 1.37 11.57
CA ASP A 607 13.19 -0.08 11.62
C ASP A 607 13.64 -0.66 10.28
N THR A 608 13.57 0.11 9.20
CA THR A 608 13.88 -0.34 7.85
C THR A 608 15.21 0.23 7.40
N LEU A 609 16.09 -0.64 6.91
CA LEU A 609 17.38 -0.30 6.34
C LEU A 609 17.37 -0.51 4.83
N ASN A 610 17.92 0.45 4.09
CA ASN A 610 18.02 0.39 2.63
C ASN A 610 19.49 0.21 2.24
N LEU A 611 19.82 -1.01 1.84
CA LEU A 611 21.16 -1.43 1.45
C LEU A 611 21.30 -1.34 -0.06
N SER A 612 22.45 -0.83 -0.51
CA SER A 612 22.85 -0.86 -1.91
C SER A 612 24.32 -1.22 -2.02
N TRP A 613 24.68 -1.93 -3.08
CA TRP A 613 26.06 -2.31 -3.32
C TRP A 613 26.38 -2.27 -4.81
N THR A 614 27.66 -2.33 -5.13
CA THR A 614 28.13 -2.38 -6.52
C THR A 614 29.07 -3.57 -6.71
N SER A 615 29.01 -4.17 -7.89
CA SER A 615 29.91 -5.26 -8.31
C SER A 615 30.42 -4.99 -9.73
N THR A 616 31.65 -5.42 -10.01
CA THR A 616 32.21 -5.44 -11.38
C THR A 616 32.14 -6.81 -12.03
N SER A 617 31.67 -7.83 -11.30
CA SER A 617 31.54 -9.20 -11.80
C SER A 617 30.27 -9.35 -12.63
N THR A 618 30.37 -10.02 -13.77
CA THR A 618 29.28 -10.17 -14.76
C THR A 618 28.58 -11.52 -14.69
N ASP A 619 29.07 -12.41 -13.83
CA ASP A 619 28.74 -13.84 -13.70
C ASP A 619 28.11 -14.20 -12.34
N ILE A 620 27.68 -13.20 -11.59
CA ILE A 620 27.02 -13.40 -10.30
C ILE A 620 25.66 -14.09 -10.50
N ALA A 621 25.44 -15.17 -9.78
CA ALA A 621 24.19 -15.90 -9.73
C ALA A 621 23.19 -15.20 -8.79
N TYR A 622 23.63 -14.88 -7.56
CA TYR A 622 22.81 -14.18 -6.57
C TYR A 622 23.68 -13.55 -5.46
N TYR A 623 23.05 -12.72 -4.63
CA TYR A 623 23.60 -12.14 -3.42
C TYR A 623 22.87 -12.66 -2.18
N GLY A 624 23.59 -12.84 -1.08
CA GLY A 624 23.05 -13.05 0.26
C GLY A 624 23.23 -11.80 1.12
N VAL A 625 22.15 -11.36 1.78
CA VAL A 625 22.21 -10.28 2.78
C VAL A 625 22.45 -10.91 4.15
N ILE A 626 23.54 -10.53 4.79
CA ILE A 626 24.02 -11.12 6.03
C ILE A 626 23.82 -10.13 7.17
N LYS A 627 23.23 -10.62 8.26
CA LYS A 627 23.07 -9.92 9.52
C LYS A 627 23.78 -10.73 10.61
N ASP A 628 24.75 -10.11 11.27
CA ASP A 628 25.53 -10.71 12.36
C ASP A 628 26.12 -12.09 12.00
N GLY A 629 26.58 -12.24 10.76
CA GLY A 629 27.14 -13.49 10.22
C GLY A 629 26.11 -14.52 9.76
N VAL A 630 24.82 -14.21 9.78
CA VAL A 630 23.73 -15.09 9.33
C VAL A 630 23.04 -14.53 8.10
N SER A 631 22.86 -15.34 7.06
CA SER A 631 22.07 -14.96 5.88
C SER A 631 20.59 -14.84 6.23
N ILE A 632 20.01 -13.67 6.00
CA ILE A 632 18.60 -13.36 6.30
C ILE A 632 17.75 -13.20 5.03
N ALA A 633 18.38 -12.93 3.90
CA ALA A 633 17.70 -12.80 2.61
C ALA A 633 18.67 -13.14 1.46
N THR A 634 18.11 -13.49 0.30
CA THR A 634 18.86 -13.62 -0.95
C THR A 634 18.18 -12.80 -2.05
N THR A 635 18.94 -12.31 -3.02
CA THR A 635 18.44 -11.48 -4.12
C THR A 635 19.39 -11.51 -5.30
N THR A 636 18.89 -11.31 -6.52
CA THR A 636 19.73 -11.10 -7.71
C THR A 636 19.98 -9.61 -7.99
N ALA A 637 19.23 -8.72 -7.34
CA ALA A 637 19.42 -7.27 -7.45
C ALA A 637 20.61 -6.77 -6.61
N THR A 638 21.12 -5.59 -6.93
CA THR A 638 22.21 -4.92 -6.18
C THR A 638 21.70 -4.02 -5.05
N THR A 639 20.47 -4.23 -4.63
CA THR A 639 19.80 -3.48 -3.56
C THR A 639 18.92 -4.40 -2.74
N SER A 640 18.74 -4.09 -1.46
CA SER A 640 17.80 -4.80 -0.59
C SER A 640 17.30 -3.90 0.54
N SER A 641 16.07 -4.13 0.98
CA SER A 641 15.50 -3.47 2.16
C SER A 641 15.27 -4.50 3.26
N GLN A 642 15.66 -4.17 4.50
CA GLN A 642 15.59 -5.07 5.64
C GLN A 642 14.93 -4.38 6.84
N THR A 643 13.85 -4.97 7.35
CA THR A 643 13.19 -4.51 8.56
C THR A 643 13.73 -5.24 9.78
N LEU A 644 14.21 -4.49 10.76
CA LEU A 644 14.93 -4.95 11.94
C LEU A 644 14.42 -4.23 13.20
N SER A 645 14.34 -4.97 14.30
CA SER A 645 13.98 -4.41 15.61
C SER A 645 15.04 -3.45 16.16
N ASN A 646 14.73 -2.70 17.22
CA ASN A 646 15.72 -1.91 17.95
C ASN A 646 16.90 -2.78 18.42
N GLY A 647 18.12 -2.30 18.17
CA GLY A 647 19.35 -3.03 18.48
C GLY A 647 20.52 -2.57 17.63
N THR A 648 21.68 -3.17 17.85
CA THR A 648 22.89 -2.93 17.05
C THR A 648 23.20 -4.17 16.23
N TYR A 649 23.47 -3.98 14.94
CA TYR A 649 23.69 -5.05 13.97
C TYR A 649 24.93 -4.79 13.12
N SER A 650 25.50 -5.87 12.60
CA SER A 650 26.50 -5.87 11.54
C SER A 650 25.86 -6.37 10.24
N MET A 651 25.90 -5.54 9.20
CA MET A 651 25.37 -5.83 7.88
C MET A 651 26.49 -6.07 6.87
N GLU A 652 26.38 -7.16 6.11
CA GLU A 652 27.30 -7.54 5.04
C GLU A 652 26.48 -8.08 3.86
N VAL A 653 27.10 -8.10 2.67
CA VAL A 653 26.54 -8.73 1.47
C VAL A 653 27.55 -9.76 0.96
N VAL A 654 27.06 -10.93 0.56
CA VAL A 654 27.87 -11.98 -0.05
C VAL A 654 27.40 -12.18 -1.48
N ALA A 655 28.30 -12.15 -2.46
CA ALA A 655 28.02 -12.51 -3.84
C ALA A 655 28.37 -13.98 -4.07
N TYR A 656 27.51 -14.70 -4.78
CA TYR A 656 27.66 -16.09 -5.20
C TYR A 656 27.59 -16.13 -6.73
N ASP A 657 28.57 -16.73 -7.39
CA ASP A 657 28.51 -16.99 -8.83
C ASP A 657 27.88 -18.37 -9.14
N ASN A 658 27.79 -18.73 -10.42
CA ASN A 658 27.20 -20.00 -10.86
C ASN A 658 28.05 -21.23 -10.51
N ALA A 659 29.32 -21.05 -10.16
CA ALA A 659 30.24 -22.10 -9.73
C ALA A 659 30.33 -22.20 -8.20
N ASP A 660 29.50 -21.44 -7.46
CA ASP A 660 29.52 -21.28 -6.01
C ASP A 660 30.82 -20.65 -5.46
N ASN A 661 31.59 -19.87 -6.25
CA ASN A 661 32.61 -19.00 -5.67
C ASN A 661 31.93 -17.83 -4.94
N VAL A 662 32.54 -17.41 -3.83
CA VAL A 662 31.93 -16.44 -2.91
C VAL A 662 32.83 -15.25 -2.59
N ALA A 663 32.23 -14.06 -2.52
CA ALA A 663 32.89 -12.85 -2.03
C ALA A 663 32.02 -12.09 -1.06
N THR A 664 32.59 -11.65 0.07
CA THR A 664 31.87 -10.90 1.11
C THR A 664 32.30 -9.43 1.09
N SER A 665 31.34 -8.52 1.22
CA SER A 665 31.60 -7.09 1.36
C SER A 665 32.28 -6.76 2.69
N SER A 666 32.74 -5.53 2.86
CA SER A 666 33.05 -5.01 4.20
C SER A 666 31.78 -4.93 5.05
N SER A 667 31.88 -5.27 6.33
CA SER A 667 30.82 -5.06 7.31
C SER A 667 30.54 -3.58 7.57
N GLN A 668 29.25 -3.24 7.67
CA GLN A 668 28.78 -1.97 8.21
C GLN A 668 28.01 -2.19 9.51
N SER A 669 28.34 -1.42 10.54
CA SER A 669 27.61 -1.45 11.81
C SER A 669 26.53 -0.38 11.84
N VAL A 670 25.32 -0.77 12.26
CA VAL A 670 24.14 0.09 12.33
C VAL A 670 23.40 -0.14 13.65
N GLU A 671 23.02 0.94 14.32
CA GLU A 671 22.13 0.94 15.47
C GLU A 671 20.74 1.40 15.02
N ILE A 672 19.71 0.63 15.39
CA ILE A 672 18.31 0.97 15.16
C ILE A 672 17.70 1.37 16.49
N SER A 673 17.14 2.59 16.52
CA SER A 673 16.38 3.11 17.64
C SER A 673 15.19 3.87 17.09
N THR A 674 14.00 3.25 17.12
CA THR A 674 12.77 3.79 16.52
C THR A 674 12.16 4.98 17.26
N MET A 675 12.67 5.33 18.44
CA MET A 675 12.19 6.48 19.23
C MET A 675 13.36 7.13 19.99
N PRO A 676 14.41 7.62 19.30
CA PRO A 676 15.61 8.13 19.95
C PRO A 676 15.41 9.55 20.50
N ILE A 677 14.47 10.31 19.91
CA ILE A 677 13.99 11.62 20.34
C ILE A 677 12.47 11.54 20.48
N VAL A 678 11.91 12.24 21.46
CA VAL A 678 10.47 12.35 21.67
C VAL A 678 10.04 13.81 21.86
N ILE A 679 8.79 14.12 21.49
CA ILE A 679 8.13 15.38 21.84
C ILE A 679 7.81 15.31 23.34
N ASN A 680 8.36 16.23 24.14
CA ASN A 680 8.34 16.16 25.59
C ASN A 680 7.30 17.10 26.23
N GLU A 681 7.24 18.35 25.77
CA GLU A 681 6.35 19.38 26.33
C GLU A 681 5.86 20.30 25.19
N ILE A 682 4.62 20.80 25.31
CA ILE A 682 3.99 21.69 24.34
C ILE A 682 3.23 22.80 25.09
N ALA A 683 3.66 24.05 24.93
CA ALA A 683 2.94 25.22 25.43
C ALA A 683 2.10 25.84 24.31
N TRP A 684 1.05 25.11 23.91
CA TRP A 684 0.20 25.45 22.76
C TRP A 684 -0.64 26.70 22.96
N SER A 685 -0.85 27.16 24.19
CA SER A 685 -1.67 28.34 24.52
C SER A 685 -0.85 29.61 24.78
N GLY A 686 0.47 29.51 24.68
CA GLY A 686 1.39 30.57 25.06
C GLY A 686 1.47 30.82 26.56
N THR A 687 1.71 32.07 26.95
CA THR A 687 1.82 32.51 28.34
C THR A 687 0.72 33.49 28.73
N ALA A 688 0.66 33.85 30.02
CA ALA A 688 -0.21 34.92 30.50
C ALA A 688 0.14 36.30 29.92
N SER A 689 1.37 36.49 29.43
CA SER A 689 1.80 37.72 28.79
C SER A 689 1.40 37.79 27.31
N SER A 690 1.44 36.67 26.59
CA SER A 690 1.04 36.59 25.19
C SER A 690 0.65 35.17 24.79
N SER A 691 -0.44 35.04 24.03
CA SER A 691 -0.83 33.78 23.39
C SER A 691 0.07 33.40 22.21
N GLU A 692 0.98 34.27 21.79
CA GLU A 692 1.98 33.97 20.76
C GLU A 692 3.27 33.35 21.33
N ASP A 693 3.43 33.35 22.66
CA ASP A 693 4.59 32.81 23.38
C ASP A 693 4.54 31.27 23.43
N GLU A 694 4.37 30.63 22.29
CA GLU A 694 4.24 29.18 22.14
C GLU A 694 5.61 28.51 22.00
N TRP A 695 5.74 27.28 22.51
CA TRP A 695 6.92 26.46 22.25
C TRP A 695 6.63 24.96 22.23
N ILE A 696 7.56 24.24 21.62
CA ILE A 696 7.61 22.79 21.57
C ILE A 696 8.97 22.35 22.08
N GLU A 697 9.00 21.39 22.99
CA GLU A 697 10.22 20.81 23.51
C GLU A 697 10.39 19.37 23.08
N LEU A 698 11.61 19.01 22.70
CA LEU A 698 12.01 17.63 22.40
C LEU A 698 12.96 17.11 23.50
N TYR A 699 12.94 15.81 23.75
CA TYR A 699 13.86 15.15 24.69
C TYR A 699 14.64 14.02 24.00
N ASN A 700 15.96 14.04 24.15
CA ASN A 700 16.85 12.98 23.67
C ASN A 700 16.91 11.84 24.70
N ARG A 701 16.42 10.65 24.31
CA ARG A 701 16.34 9.45 25.18
C ARG A 701 17.63 8.64 25.21
N THR A 702 18.62 9.01 24.41
CA THR A 702 19.85 8.25 24.24
C THR A 702 20.95 8.74 25.17
N SER A 703 21.98 7.91 25.35
CA SER A 703 23.17 8.24 26.14
C SER A 703 24.24 9.01 25.35
N TYR A 704 23.91 9.44 24.13
CA TYR A 704 24.81 10.18 23.25
C TYR A 704 24.10 11.38 22.61
N THR A 705 24.88 12.24 21.94
CA THR A 705 24.33 13.41 21.25
C THR A 705 23.67 13.00 19.94
N ILE A 706 22.51 13.58 19.64
CA ILE A 706 21.76 13.36 18.39
C ILE A 706 21.87 14.61 17.50
N ASP A 707 22.10 14.38 16.21
CA ASP A 707 22.04 15.39 15.15
C ASP A 707 20.59 15.53 14.64
N LEU A 708 20.11 16.77 14.54
CA LEU A 708 18.77 17.11 14.10
C LEU A 708 18.71 17.64 12.67
N SER A 709 19.84 17.73 11.97
CA SER A 709 19.92 18.32 10.63
C SER A 709 18.99 17.64 9.61
N ASP A 710 18.71 16.36 9.83
CA ASP A 710 17.82 15.53 9.03
C ASP A 710 16.47 15.26 9.72
N VAL A 711 16.10 16.04 10.75
CA VAL A 711 14.83 15.88 11.46
C VAL A 711 13.91 17.06 11.19
N VAL A 712 12.64 16.76 10.91
CA VAL A 712 11.60 17.75 10.61
C VAL A 712 10.46 17.58 11.62
N LEU A 713 9.99 18.69 12.18
CA LEU A 713 8.78 18.74 12.98
C LEU A 713 7.63 19.25 12.10
N VAL A 714 6.52 18.51 12.06
CA VAL A 714 5.36 18.83 11.19
C VAL A 714 4.03 18.62 11.89
N ALA A 715 3.08 19.53 11.68
CA ALA A 715 1.68 19.40 12.06
C ALA A 715 0.81 18.78 10.95
N ASP A 716 -0.35 18.22 11.30
CA ASP A 716 -1.28 17.58 10.37
C ASP A 716 -1.95 18.56 9.39
N ASP A 717 -2.12 19.82 9.78
CA ASP A 717 -2.57 20.90 8.90
C ASP A 717 -1.43 21.57 8.11
N GLY A 718 -0.19 21.14 8.34
CA GLY A 718 1.02 21.66 7.72
C GLY A 718 1.59 22.94 8.35
N VAL A 719 1.09 23.38 9.52
CA VAL A 719 1.59 24.52 10.29
C VAL A 719 1.62 24.17 11.79
N PRO A 720 2.80 24.00 12.42
CA PRO A 720 4.12 24.31 11.90
C PRO A 720 4.73 23.23 10.98
N TYR A 721 5.59 23.68 10.06
CA TYR A 721 6.58 22.86 9.36
C TYR A 721 7.97 23.43 9.62
N ILE A 722 8.80 22.71 10.38
CA ILE A 722 10.08 23.20 10.89
C ILE A 722 11.17 22.19 10.60
N ASN A 723 12.14 22.58 9.78
CA ASN A 723 13.41 21.86 9.67
C ASN A 723 14.23 22.15 10.93
N LEU A 724 14.52 21.10 11.70
CA LEU A 724 15.35 21.23 12.88
C LEU A 724 16.83 21.39 12.46
N THR A 725 17.64 21.87 13.38
CA THR A 725 19.07 22.10 13.17
C THR A 725 19.81 21.81 14.47
N ASN A 726 21.14 21.85 14.42
CA ASN A 726 22.00 21.62 15.59
C ASN A 726 21.81 20.21 16.17
N THR A 727 22.15 20.05 17.45
CA THR A 727 22.22 18.76 18.12
C THR A 727 21.57 18.80 19.49
N ILE A 728 21.04 17.68 19.94
CA ILE A 728 20.56 17.50 21.33
C ILE A 728 21.57 16.65 22.10
N ALA A 729 22.11 17.16 23.21
CA ALA A 729 23.00 16.38 24.08
C ALA A 729 22.27 15.16 24.69
N ALA A 730 23.05 14.18 25.16
CA ALA A 730 22.52 12.98 25.81
C ALA A 730 21.62 13.33 27.00
N ASN A 731 20.43 12.72 27.09
CA ASN A 731 19.47 12.96 28.17
C ASN A 731 19.16 14.45 28.41
N SER A 732 19.13 15.24 27.32
CA SER A 732 18.91 16.68 27.35
C SER A 732 17.70 17.07 26.51
N TYR A 733 17.27 18.32 26.68
CA TYR A 733 16.13 18.94 26.03
C TYR A 733 16.56 19.79 24.83
N TYR A 734 15.65 19.97 23.89
CA TYR A 734 15.75 20.90 22.76
C TYR A 734 14.49 21.75 22.67
N LEU A 735 14.62 23.04 22.98
CA LEU A 735 13.50 23.97 23.09
C LEU A 735 13.34 24.76 21.79
N ILE A 736 12.13 24.71 21.23
CA ILE A 736 11.76 25.38 19.98
C ILE A 736 10.70 26.43 20.30
N GLU A 737 11.06 27.71 20.24
CA GLU A 737 10.14 28.82 20.47
C GLU A 737 9.59 29.39 19.15
N ARG A 738 8.35 29.87 19.22
CA ARG A 738 7.71 30.58 18.13
C ARG A 738 8.31 31.97 17.98
N THR A 739 8.71 32.30 16.75
CA THR A 739 9.15 33.62 16.24
C THR A 739 10.44 34.20 16.80
N ASP A 740 10.61 34.27 18.12
CA ASP A 740 11.80 34.78 18.80
C ASP A 740 12.11 33.96 20.06
N ASP A 741 13.13 34.36 20.83
CA ASP A 741 13.63 33.68 22.04
C ASP A 741 13.28 34.50 23.29
N ASN A 742 11.99 34.84 23.45
CA ASN A 742 11.48 35.61 24.59
C ASN A 742 10.16 35.06 25.16
N ALA A 743 9.67 33.91 24.69
CA ALA A 743 8.44 33.31 25.23
C ALA A 743 8.62 32.95 26.72
N THR A 744 9.83 32.48 27.08
CA THR A 744 10.25 32.25 28.46
C THR A 744 11.65 32.81 28.73
N SER A 745 12.02 32.97 30.00
CA SER A 745 13.39 33.31 30.42
C SER A 745 14.39 32.15 30.26
N VAL A 746 13.92 30.98 29.81
CA VAL A 746 14.77 29.83 29.47
C VAL A 746 15.15 29.92 27.99
N THR A 747 16.44 30.09 27.70
CA THR A 747 16.96 30.22 26.34
C THR A 747 16.59 29.02 25.45
N ALA A 748 15.97 29.29 24.31
CA ALA A 748 15.64 28.34 23.26
C ALA A 748 16.88 27.84 22.50
N ASP A 749 16.80 26.62 21.96
CA ASP A 749 17.81 26.10 21.02
C ASP A 749 17.49 26.51 19.58
N LEU A 750 16.22 26.78 19.29
CA LEU A 750 15.73 27.27 18.01
C LEU A 750 14.55 28.23 18.20
N SER A 751 14.68 29.46 17.71
CA SER A 751 13.56 30.40 17.55
C SER A 751 13.16 30.45 16.08
N VAL A 752 11.93 30.09 15.75
CA VAL A 752 11.46 30.01 14.35
C VAL A 752 9.99 30.35 14.23
N VAL A 753 9.59 30.98 13.13
CA VAL A 753 8.16 31.24 12.89
C VAL A 753 7.43 29.91 12.72
N PHE A 754 6.43 29.65 13.57
CA PHE A 754 5.53 28.50 13.44
C PHE A 754 4.60 28.76 12.26
N SER A 755 5.09 28.39 11.09
CA SER A 755 4.49 28.59 9.79
C SER A 755 4.76 27.34 8.96
N GLY A 756 4.18 27.26 7.78
CA GLY A 756 4.39 26.12 6.90
C GLY A 756 3.60 26.27 5.63
N VAL A 757 3.07 25.16 5.13
CA VAL A 757 2.35 25.13 3.84
C VAL A 757 0.85 25.30 3.95
N GLY A 758 0.29 25.15 5.14
CA GLY A 758 -1.08 25.52 5.45
C GLY A 758 -1.25 27.03 5.60
N ALA A 759 -2.51 27.48 5.72
CA ALA A 759 -2.82 28.85 6.06
C ALA A 759 -2.88 29.00 7.59
N GLY A 760 -2.08 29.90 8.17
CA GLY A 760 -2.09 30.14 9.62
C GLY A 760 -0.71 30.49 10.18
N SER A 761 -0.66 30.66 11.49
CA SER A 761 0.59 30.81 12.25
C SER A 761 0.38 30.35 13.69
N GLY A 762 1.36 29.66 14.25
CA GLY A 762 1.29 29.14 15.61
C GLY A 762 0.69 27.75 15.70
N LEU A 763 0.34 27.36 16.92
CA LEU A 763 -0.33 26.11 17.21
C LEU A 763 -1.85 26.31 17.30
N SER A 764 -2.60 25.25 17.05
CA SER A 764 -4.05 25.22 17.16
C SER A 764 -4.48 25.30 18.63
N ASN A 765 -5.44 26.17 18.94
CA ASN A 765 -6.04 26.26 20.28
C ASN A 765 -7.01 25.10 20.59
N THR A 766 -7.38 24.28 19.61
CA THR A 766 -8.20 23.08 19.86
C THR A 766 -7.31 21.88 20.07
N VAL A 767 -6.74 21.37 18.98
CA VAL A 767 -5.79 20.26 18.95
C VAL A 767 -5.28 20.11 17.53
N GLU A 768 -4.02 19.71 17.40
CA GLU A 768 -3.39 19.28 16.15
C GLU A 768 -2.45 18.11 16.45
N GLN A 769 -2.13 17.30 15.43
CA GLN A 769 -1.16 16.23 15.59
C GLN A 769 0.22 16.69 15.11
N LEU A 770 1.18 16.75 16.03
CA LEU A 770 2.58 17.01 15.73
C LEU A 770 3.33 15.69 15.51
N SER A 771 4.23 15.67 14.54
CA SER A 771 5.08 14.52 14.21
C SER A 771 6.53 14.94 14.03
N LEU A 772 7.45 14.18 14.64
CA LEU A 772 8.88 14.25 14.38
C LEU A 772 9.23 13.24 13.30
N VAL A 773 9.76 13.72 12.19
CA VAL A 773 10.07 12.94 11.00
C VAL A 773 11.57 12.95 10.78
N HIS A 774 12.17 11.77 10.65
CA HIS A 774 13.54 11.65 10.14
C HIS A 774 13.48 11.64 8.61
N ALA A 775 14.26 12.51 7.98
CA ALA A 775 14.39 12.63 6.55
C ALA A 775 15.70 11.99 6.08
N LEU A 776 15.67 11.20 5.01
CA LEU A 776 16.85 10.64 4.36
C LEU A 776 16.98 11.30 2.98
N GLY A 777 18.10 11.96 2.69
CA GLY A 777 18.31 12.67 1.43
C GLY A 777 17.29 13.80 1.19
N GLY A 778 16.82 14.45 2.28
CA GLY A 778 15.79 15.47 2.24
C GLY A 778 14.37 14.94 1.97
N GLN A 779 14.15 13.63 2.03
CA GLN A 779 12.83 12.99 1.93
C GLN A 779 12.42 12.40 3.28
N ALA A 780 11.19 12.67 3.73
CA ALA A 780 10.63 12.02 4.91
C ALA A 780 10.69 10.49 4.75
N SER A 781 11.31 9.78 5.71
CA SER A 781 11.46 8.33 5.68
C SER A 781 10.65 7.64 6.76
N THR A 782 10.73 8.13 8.00
CA THR A 782 10.10 7.52 9.18
C THR A 782 9.68 8.58 10.19
N THR A 783 8.68 8.24 11.00
CA THR A 783 8.23 9.06 12.12
C THR A 783 8.87 8.56 13.40
N LEU A 784 9.68 9.42 14.05
CA LEU A 784 10.37 9.11 15.31
C LEU A 784 9.41 9.16 16.51
N ASP A 785 8.44 10.08 16.49
CA ASP A 785 7.43 10.25 17.53
C ASP A 785 6.30 11.16 17.04
N SER A 786 5.11 11.05 17.63
CA SER A 786 3.97 11.92 17.34
C SER A 786 3.12 12.15 18.58
N THR A 787 2.42 13.27 18.64
CA THR A 787 1.35 13.50 19.63
C THR A 787 0.09 12.68 19.29
N PRO A 788 -0.89 12.55 20.21
CA PRO A 788 -2.14 11.86 19.90
C PRO A 788 -2.95 12.59 18.83
N THR A 789 -3.81 11.84 18.13
CA THR A 789 -4.74 12.44 17.17
C THR A 789 -5.82 13.27 17.85
N THR A 790 -6.42 14.21 17.11
CA THR A 790 -7.53 15.05 17.57
C THR A 790 -8.70 14.25 18.19
N SER A 791 -9.04 13.11 17.59
CA SER A 791 -10.08 12.20 18.07
C SER A 791 -9.74 11.51 19.39
N SER A 792 -8.46 11.25 19.65
CA SER A 792 -7.99 10.54 20.84
C SER A 792 -8.03 11.39 22.11
N CYS A 793 -8.02 12.72 21.95
CA CYS A 793 -8.05 13.69 23.04
C CYS A 793 -9.42 14.40 23.18
N SER A 794 -10.51 13.80 22.68
CA SER A 794 -11.86 14.40 22.73
C SER A 794 -11.97 15.78 22.06
N SER A 795 -11.25 15.99 20.95
CA SER A 795 -11.21 17.25 20.17
C SER A 795 -10.61 18.46 20.89
N ALA A 796 -9.79 18.22 21.92
CA ALA A 796 -8.95 19.22 22.60
C ALA A 796 -7.53 18.65 22.78
N TRP A 797 -6.53 19.45 23.18
CA TRP A 797 -5.23 18.90 23.57
C TRP A 797 -5.39 17.95 24.77
N CYS A 798 -4.59 16.88 24.80
CA CYS A 798 -4.63 15.90 25.91
C CYS A 798 -4.09 16.45 27.25
N GLY A 799 -3.62 17.70 27.26
CA GLY A 799 -3.16 18.42 28.44
C GLY A 799 -2.98 19.91 28.13
N GLY A 800 -2.61 20.66 29.15
CA GLY A 800 -2.49 22.11 29.12
C GLY A 800 -3.81 22.86 29.39
N SER A 801 -3.74 24.18 29.34
CA SER A 801 -4.89 25.09 29.47
C SER A 801 -4.61 26.45 28.81
N ASP A 802 -5.64 27.11 28.29
CA ASP A 802 -5.55 28.42 27.63
C ASP A 802 -5.97 29.61 28.51
N SER A 803 -6.54 29.32 29.68
CA SER A 803 -6.97 30.32 30.66
C SER A 803 -7.29 29.67 32.02
N SER A 804 -7.11 30.33 33.16
CA SER A 804 -6.31 31.55 33.41
C SER A 804 -4.87 31.22 33.83
N ASP A 805 -4.54 29.93 33.85
CA ASP A 805 -3.29 29.39 34.38
C ASP A 805 -2.28 28.99 33.30
N TYR A 806 -2.62 28.99 32.01
CA TYR A 806 -1.66 28.81 30.89
C TYR A 806 -0.68 27.65 31.13
N LYS A 807 -1.22 26.43 31.27
CA LYS A 807 -0.41 25.23 31.49
C LYS A 807 0.05 24.64 30.17
N SER A 808 1.27 24.14 30.13
CA SER A 808 1.70 23.28 29.03
C SER A 808 1.10 21.87 29.13
N MET A 809 1.04 21.20 27.98
CA MET A 809 0.83 19.77 27.86
C MET A 809 2.18 19.06 28.00
N GLU A 810 2.32 18.22 29.02
CA GLU A 810 3.56 17.54 29.35
C GLU A 810 3.40 16.03 29.20
N ARG A 811 4.43 15.37 28.65
CA ARG A 811 4.54 13.92 28.59
C ARG A 811 4.82 13.32 29.97
N ILE A 812 4.11 12.27 30.34
CA ILE A 812 4.27 11.55 31.61
C ILE A 812 5.50 10.64 31.58
N SER A 813 5.60 9.78 30.55
CA SER A 813 6.72 8.85 30.40
C SER A 813 7.34 8.97 29.02
N VAL A 814 8.64 9.26 28.98
CA VAL A 814 9.44 9.29 27.75
C VAL A 814 9.62 7.92 27.10
N SER A 815 9.35 6.83 27.82
CA SER A 815 9.41 5.46 27.27
C SER A 815 8.09 4.97 26.68
N THR A 816 7.01 5.72 26.89
CA THR A 816 5.68 5.43 26.33
C THR A 816 5.47 6.28 25.07
N ALA A 817 4.82 5.68 24.05
CA ALA A 817 4.56 6.34 22.78
C ALA A 817 3.75 7.63 22.93
N GLY A 818 4.10 8.66 22.16
CA GLY A 818 3.42 9.96 22.23
C GLY A 818 1.98 9.91 21.71
N THR A 819 1.64 8.93 20.88
CA THR A 819 0.27 8.76 20.39
C THR A 819 -0.72 8.28 21.45
N THR A 820 -0.23 7.83 22.61
CA THR A 820 -1.06 7.38 23.72
C THR A 820 -1.59 8.58 24.51
N SER A 821 -2.89 8.86 24.42
CA SER A 821 -3.52 10.01 25.07
C SER A 821 -3.30 10.05 26.59
N SER A 822 -3.33 8.89 27.26
CA SER A 822 -3.09 8.78 28.70
C SER A 822 -1.63 9.01 29.12
N ASN A 823 -0.71 9.22 28.16
CA ASN A 823 0.70 9.55 28.42
C ASN A 823 0.95 11.06 28.48
N TRP A 824 -0.11 11.87 28.46
CA TRP A 824 -0.04 13.32 28.50
C TRP A 824 -0.92 13.85 29.63
N SER A 825 -0.47 14.93 30.26
CA SER A 825 -1.25 15.64 31.27
C SER A 825 -0.83 17.11 31.33
N SER A 826 -1.59 17.94 32.02
CA SER A 826 -1.24 19.36 32.20
C SER A 826 -0.20 19.51 33.30
N ASN A 827 0.66 20.53 33.18
CA ASN A 827 1.59 20.91 34.25
C ASN A 827 0.89 21.00 35.63
N ASN A 828 1.58 20.51 36.66
CA ASN A 828 1.02 20.34 38.00
C ASN A 828 0.92 21.66 38.81
N THR A 829 1.43 22.77 38.30
CA THR A 829 1.50 24.12 38.94
C THR A 829 2.40 24.25 40.16
N TYR A 830 3.07 23.19 40.59
CA TYR A 830 4.03 23.18 41.70
C TYR A 830 5.47 23.20 41.19
N THR A 831 5.76 22.39 40.17
CA THR A 831 7.05 22.34 39.50
C THR A 831 6.98 23.17 38.23
N LYS A 832 7.81 24.20 38.17
CA LYS A 832 7.85 25.19 37.08
C LYS A 832 9.30 25.53 36.76
N ASN A 833 9.58 25.94 35.53
CA ASN A 833 10.87 26.51 35.17
C ASN A 833 10.69 27.73 34.26
N GLY A 834 11.37 28.83 34.59
CA GLY A 834 11.32 30.07 33.80
C GLY A 834 10.18 31.03 34.17
N THR A 835 10.16 32.15 33.44
CA THR A 835 9.21 33.25 33.58
C THR A 835 8.83 33.79 32.22
N ASP A 836 7.62 34.32 32.06
CA ASP A 836 7.21 35.05 30.84
C ASP A 836 7.93 36.40 30.72
N VAL A 837 7.71 37.11 29.60
CA VAL A 837 8.27 38.45 29.36
C VAL A 837 7.82 39.49 30.41
N GLY A 838 6.70 39.25 31.09
CA GLY A 838 6.20 40.06 32.20
C GLY A 838 6.87 39.76 33.55
N GLY A 839 7.73 38.73 33.63
CA GLY A 839 8.41 38.28 34.84
C GLY A 839 7.57 37.37 35.74
N ASN A 840 6.42 36.87 35.27
CA ASN A 840 5.58 35.93 36.00
C ASN A 840 6.09 34.51 35.79
N ALA A 841 6.05 33.67 36.83
CA ALA A 841 6.39 32.25 36.69
C ALA A 841 5.39 31.54 35.77
N ILE A 842 5.90 30.81 34.77
CA ILE A 842 5.08 30.04 33.81
C ILE A 842 4.71 28.67 34.38
N ASN A 843 3.50 28.16 34.11
CA ASN A 843 3.07 26.83 34.55
C ASN A 843 3.53 25.75 33.56
N CYS A 844 4.84 25.68 33.40
CA CYS A 844 5.53 24.89 32.40
C CYS A 844 6.93 24.48 32.88
N THR A 845 7.61 23.58 32.17
CA THR A 845 8.94 23.06 32.54
C THR A 845 9.98 23.10 31.41
N PRO A 846 10.10 24.19 30.61
CA PRO A 846 11.08 24.24 29.53
C PRO A 846 12.50 23.98 30.05
N LYS A 847 13.23 23.11 29.36
CA LYS A 847 14.55 22.52 29.67
C LYS A 847 14.67 21.87 31.05
N ALA A 848 13.55 21.43 31.62
CA ALA A 848 13.49 20.74 32.89
C ALA A 848 12.63 19.47 32.80
N GLN A 849 12.72 18.63 33.82
CA GLN A 849 11.89 17.42 33.86
C GLN A 849 10.41 17.78 34.03
N ASN A 850 9.56 17.22 33.16
CA ASN A 850 8.12 17.40 33.19
C ASN A 850 7.53 17.17 34.58
N SER A 851 6.73 18.13 35.03
CA SER A 851 6.09 18.12 36.34
C SER A 851 5.17 16.92 36.58
N VAL A 852 4.56 16.40 35.51
CA VAL A 852 3.67 15.23 35.53
C VAL A 852 4.42 13.89 35.63
N SER A 853 5.73 13.92 35.37
CA SER A 853 6.64 12.78 35.58
C SER A 853 7.26 12.78 36.99
N LEU A 854 7.03 13.87 37.74
CA LEU A 854 7.46 14.05 39.11
C LEU A 854 6.29 13.80 40.06
N GLU A 855 6.61 13.29 41.24
CA GLU A 855 5.62 13.14 42.29
C GLU A 855 5.32 14.51 42.89
N SER A 856 4.05 14.92 42.93
CA SER A 856 3.63 16.22 43.48
C SER A 856 3.97 16.30 44.98
N ILE A 857 5.04 17.01 45.31
CA ILE A 857 5.44 17.26 46.69
C ILE A 857 5.37 18.75 47.04
N GLY A 858 5.29 19.05 48.34
CA GLY A 858 5.24 20.41 48.87
C GLY A 858 6.11 20.55 50.11
N TYR A 859 6.65 21.73 50.33
CA TYR A 859 7.33 22.09 51.57
C TYR A 859 7.06 23.56 51.90
N TYR A 860 6.67 23.82 53.14
CA TYR A 860 6.55 25.18 53.67
C TYR A 860 6.63 25.16 55.19
N CYS A 861 6.96 26.28 55.81
CA CYS A 861 7.08 26.42 57.25
C CYS A 861 6.16 27.53 57.75
N SER A 862 5.73 27.44 59.00
CA SER A 862 4.83 28.45 59.58
C SER A 862 5.49 29.84 59.52
N GLU A 863 4.76 30.91 59.17
CA GLU A 863 3.30 31.05 59.04
C GLU A 863 2.71 30.78 57.64
N GLU A 864 3.49 30.25 56.70
CA GLU A 864 3.01 29.97 55.35
C GLU A 864 1.89 28.90 55.36
N THR A 865 0.95 28.99 54.41
CA THR A 865 -0.18 28.05 54.29
C THR A 865 -0.10 27.14 53.06
N SER A 866 0.91 27.33 52.21
CA SER A 866 1.11 26.59 50.96
C SER A 866 2.60 26.42 50.67
N SER A 867 2.95 25.38 49.90
CA SER A 867 4.33 25.15 49.45
C SER A 867 4.93 26.37 48.78
N TYR A 868 6.21 26.65 49.02
CA TYR A 868 6.94 27.61 48.19
C TYR A 868 7.13 27.04 46.77
N LEU A 869 7.39 27.93 45.81
CA LEU A 869 7.68 27.58 44.42
C LEU A 869 9.14 27.15 44.28
N SER A 870 9.37 25.98 43.69
CA SER A 870 10.72 25.50 43.39
C SER A 870 11.49 26.54 42.56
N GLY A 871 12.77 26.74 42.85
CA GLY A 871 13.66 27.73 42.22
C GLY A 871 13.60 29.15 42.79
N GLY A 872 12.65 29.45 43.69
CA GLY A 872 12.47 30.79 44.27
C GLY A 872 13.39 31.13 45.45
N TYR A 873 13.23 32.33 46.02
CA TYR A 873 13.82 32.71 47.30
C TYR A 873 12.91 32.30 48.45
N TYR A 874 13.46 31.63 49.47
CA TYR A 874 12.68 31.16 50.59
C TYR A 874 13.47 31.15 51.91
N THR A 875 12.80 31.53 52.99
CA THR A 875 13.38 31.58 54.34
C THR A 875 12.54 30.70 55.28
N PRO A 876 12.93 29.43 55.49
CA PRO A 876 12.14 28.52 56.33
C PRO A 876 12.07 28.99 57.79
N GLY A 877 10.84 29.12 58.30
CA GLY A 877 10.51 29.36 59.71
C GLY A 877 10.51 28.08 60.56
N ALA A 878 9.80 28.09 61.69
CA ALA A 878 9.59 26.91 62.54
C ALA A 878 8.34 26.13 62.11
N GLY A 879 8.28 24.83 62.46
CA GLY A 879 7.12 23.99 62.17
C GLY A 879 6.88 23.83 60.67
N CYS A 880 7.78 23.10 60.02
CA CYS A 880 7.77 22.86 58.59
C CYS A 880 6.87 21.68 58.24
N ILE A 881 6.19 21.77 57.11
CA ILE A 881 5.20 20.83 56.64
C ILE A 881 5.70 20.26 55.32
N TYR A 882 5.81 18.93 55.27
CA TYR A 882 6.09 18.15 54.08
C TYR A 882 4.76 17.64 53.52
N LEU A 883 4.51 17.91 52.24
CA LEU A 883 3.37 17.40 51.49
C LEU A 883 3.88 16.37 50.48
N SER A 884 3.23 15.21 50.45
CA SER A 884 3.53 14.15 49.49
C SER A 884 2.30 13.27 49.26
N PRO A 885 1.20 13.84 48.73
CA PRO A 885 -0.07 13.13 48.56
C PRO A 885 -0.01 11.95 47.59
N THR A 886 0.91 11.98 46.62
CA THR A 886 1.01 10.97 45.55
C THR A 886 1.96 9.82 45.91
N LEU A 887 2.94 10.06 46.78
CA LEU A 887 3.90 9.05 47.23
C LEU A 887 3.26 8.08 48.24
N SER A 888 3.23 6.80 47.87
CA SER A 888 2.73 5.71 48.72
C SER A 888 3.80 5.12 49.65
N GLY A 889 3.36 4.46 50.72
CA GLY A 889 4.27 3.83 51.70
C GLY A 889 4.96 4.83 52.63
N ASN A 890 5.89 4.31 53.45
CA ASN A 890 6.69 5.11 54.37
C ASN A 890 7.72 5.94 53.60
N LYS A 891 7.82 7.22 53.93
CA LYS A 891 8.66 8.20 53.23
C LYS A 891 9.68 8.84 54.15
N TYR A 892 10.68 9.45 53.53
CA TYR A 892 11.68 10.29 54.15
C TYR A 892 11.68 11.66 53.46
N GLY A 893 11.79 12.73 54.24
CA GLY A 893 11.96 14.10 53.76
C GLY A 893 13.31 14.64 54.22
N ASP A 894 14.21 14.91 53.29
CA ASP A 894 15.55 15.45 53.57
C ASP A 894 15.68 16.87 53.03
N ILE A 895 16.41 17.71 53.77
CA ILE A 895 16.84 19.05 53.36
C ILE A 895 18.32 19.01 53.04
N TYR A 896 18.69 19.57 51.90
CA TYR A 896 20.04 19.65 51.39
C TYR A 896 20.46 21.10 51.20
N ARG A 897 21.76 21.35 51.40
CA ARG A 897 22.46 22.59 51.05
C ARG A 897 23.35 22.31 49.85
N GLY A 898 23.26 23.13 48.81
CA GLY A 898 23.87 22.93 47.49
C GLY A 898 22.85 22.52 46.44
N THR A 899 23.33 22.08 45.28
CA THR A 899 22.49 21.64 44.15
C THR A 899 22.39 20.12 44.11
N ILE A 900 21.42 19.59 43.36
CA ILE A 900 21.36 18.15 43.06
C ILE A 900 22.73 17.68 42.56
N ALA A 901 23.12 16.47 42.96
CA ALA A 901 24.41 15.85 42.67
C ALA A 901 25.66 16.52 43.30
N SER A 902 25.51 17.64 44.00
CA SER A 902 26.60 18.34 44.68
C SER A 902 26.09 19.07 45.92
N SER A 903 25.71 18.29 46.94
CA SER A 903 25.05 18.82 48.14
C SER A 903 25.44 18.12 49.45
N THR A 904 25.11 18.77 50.56
CA THR A 904 25.25 18.22 51.91
C THR A 904 23.89 18.20 52.60
N ILE A 905 23.52 17.05 53.18
CA ILE A 905 22.29 16.93 53.98
C ILE A 905 22.40 17.84 55.21
N VAL A 906 21.40 18.67 55.41
CA VAL A 906 21.26 19.60 56.53
C VAL A 906 20.35 19.01 57.60
N ASN A 907 19.18 18.51 57.21
CA ASN A 907 18.20 17.85 58.07
C ASN A 907 17.52 16.71 57.32
N GLY A 908 16.89 15.80 58.05
CA GLY A 908 16.20 14.66 57.47
C GLY A 908 15.24 14.00 58.46
N HIS A 909 14.04 13.69 57.99
CA HIS A 909 12.95 13.17 58.81
C HIS A 909 12.26 11.97 58.17
N SER A 910 11.91 10.98 58.98
CA SER A 910 10.97 9.92 58.57
C SER A 910 9.55 10.45 58.67
N ILE A 911 8.98 10.90 57.55
CA ILE A 911 7.68 11.58 57.50
C ILE A 911 6.47 10.62 57.42
N GLY A 912 6.70 9.32 57.60
CA GLY A 912 5.64 8.30 57.66
C GLY A 912 4.92 8.09 56.32
N SER A 913 3.69 7.57 56.38
CA SER A 913 2.91 7.24 55.18
C SER A 913 1.85 8.25 54.80
N ASN A 914 1.58 9.25 55.64
CA ASN A 914 0.53 10.23 55.40
C ASN A 914 0.91 11.19 54.25
N ALA A 915 -0.11 11.82 53.66
CA ALA A 915 0.05 12.86 52.63
C ALA A 915 0.68 14.15 53.17
N THR A 916 0.65 14.35 54.48
CA THR A 916 1.18 15.53 55.17
C THR A 916 1.91 15.09 56.44
N SER A 917 3.10 15.63 56.67
CA SER A 917 3.84 15.51 57.93
C SER A 917 4.32 16.88 58.40
N THR A 918 4.32 17.11 59.71
CA THR A 918 4.79 18.35 60.33
C THR A 918 6.01 18.07 61.17
N GLU A 919 7.12 18.72 60.84
CA GLU A 919 8.42 18.56 61.50
C GLU A 919 8.85 19.87 62.16
N GLN A 920 9.35 19.78 63.39
CA GLN A 920 9.67 20.96 64.21
C GLN A 920 11.16 21.33 64.16
N ILE A 921 12.01 20.55 63.48
CA ILE A 921 13.48 20.62 63.56
C ILE A 921 14.09 20.78 62.17
N ASP A 922 13.60 21.75 61.39
CA ASP A 922 14.16 22.12 60.07
C ASP A 922 14.93 23.43 60.10
N THR A 923 15.71 23.63 61.17
CA THR A 923 16.53 24.83 61.31
C THR A 923 17.80 24.74 60.47
N LEU A 924 18.01 25.73 59.59
CA LEU A 924 19.24 25.84 58.79
C LEU A 924 20.37 26.50 59.62
N SER A 925 21.56 25.89 59.63
CA SER A 925 22.69 26.36 60.43
C SER A 925 23.57 27.36 59.66
N SER A 926 23.64 28.63 60.07
CA SER A 926 24.43 29.68 59.38
C SER A 926 24.15 29.78 57.86
N PRO A 927 22.89 29.94 57.44
CA PRO A 927 22.56 30.06 56.02
C PRO A 927 23.01 31.41 55.45
N ILE A 928 23.46 31.43 54.19
CA ILE A 928 23.92 32.64 53.49
C ILE A 928 22.85 33.09 52.50
N GLN A 929 22.58 34.39 52.43
CA GLN A 929 21.67 34.98 51.45
C GLN A 929 22.08 34.59 50.02
N GLY A 930 21.15 34.01 49.25
CA GLY A 930 21.35 33.54 47.88
C GLY A 930 21.94 32.13 47.74
N GLU A 931 22.23 31.44 48.85
CA GLU A 931 22.76 30.06 48.85
C GLU A 931 21.70 29.03 48.43
N ASP A 932 22.08 28.03 47.65
CA ASP A 932 21.18 27.00 47.12
C ASP A 932 20.83 25.94 48.17
N TYR A 933 19.55 25.57 48.23
CA TYR A 933 18.98 24.53 49.07
C TYR A 933 17.94 23.74 48.29
N PHE A 934 17.64 22.51 48.73
CA PHE A 934 16.47 21.78 48.25
C PHE A 934 15.92 20.80 49.29
N VAL A 935 14.63 20.49 49.17
CA VAL A 935 13.94 19.45 49.92
C VAL A 935 13.69 18.30 48.96
N ALA A 936 14.02 17.08 49.36
CA ALA A 936 13.66 15.87 48.62
C ALA A 936 12.78 14.97 49.49
N ILE A 937 11.68 14.46 48.92
CA ILE A 937 10.81 13.48 49.57
C ILE A 937 10.78 12.20 48.75
N TYR A 938 11.06 11.07 49.38
CA TYR A 938 11.18 9.77 48.70
C TYR A 938 10.87 8.58 49.63
N PRO A 939 10.57 7.38 49.11
CA PRO A 939 10.36 6.16 49.87
C PRO A 939 11.52 5.82 50.80
N ALA A 940 11.19 5.48 52.04
CA ALA A 940 12.17 5.15 53.08
C ALA A 940 12.96 3.86 52.78
N ALA A 941 12.47 3.00 51.87
CA ALA A 941 13.12 1.75 51.48
C ALA A 941 14.49 1.99 50.80
N ASP A 942 14.63 3.10 50.07
CA ASP A 942 15.77 3.39 49.20
C ASP A 942 16.65 4.54 49.72
N LEU A 943 16.55 4.82 51.03
CA LEU A 943 17.16 5.98 51.70
C LEU A 943 18.63 6.19 51.36
N THR A 944 19.45 5.15 51.48
CA THR A 944 20.90 5.24 51.23
C THR A 944 21.22 5.61 49.79
N ALA A 945 20.45 5.06 48.83
CA ALA A 945 20.70 5.26 47.42
C ALA A 945 20.25 6.66 46.96
N PHE A 946 19.11 7.15 47.46
CA PHE A 946 18.67 8.53 47.22
C PHE A 946 19.64 9.56 47.81
N ARG A 947 20.09 9.38 49.05
CA ARG A 947 21.09 10.28 49.65
C ARG A 947 22.39 10.31 48.84
N SER A 948 22.86 9.14 48.38
CA SER A 948 24.05 9.07 47.52
C SER A 948 23.87 9.84 46.21
N TYR A 949 22.71 9.68 45.56
CA TYR A 949 22.36 10.40 44.33
C TYR A 949 22.37 11.91 44.55
N PHE A 950 21.65 12.41 45.56
CA PHE A 950 21.53 13.84 45.82
C PHE A 950 22.82 14.51 46.27
N GLN A 951 23.66 13.83 47.07
CA GLN A 951 24.88 14.43 47.60
C GLN A 951 26.03 14.47 46.59
N THR A 952 26.16 13.44 45.74
CA THR A 952 27.39 13.21 44.95
C THR A 952 27.19 13.00 43.46
N GLY A 953 25.94 12.91 42.99
CA GLY A 953 25.67 12.64 41.57
C GLY A 953 26.12 11.25 41.16
N GLY A 954 26.01 10.28 42.06
CA GLY A 954 26.27 8.86 41.78
C GLY A 954 25.30 8.29 40.74
N ALA A 955 25.10 6.97 40.74
CA ALA A 955 24.16 6.31 39.82
C ALA A 955 22.77 6.99 39.78
N THR A 956 22.04 6.80 38.67
CA THR A 956 20.66 7.25 38.47
C THR A 956 19.79 7.01 39.71
N PRO A 957 18.78 7.87 39.99
CA PRO A 957 17.92 7.69 41.15
C PRO A 957 17.32 6.27 41.13
N PRO A 958 17.18 5.60 42.29
CA PRO A 958 16.75 4.20 42.37
C PRO A 958 15.45 3.91 41.60
N HIS A 959 14.54 4.88 41.60
CA HIS A 959 13.30 4.91 40.85
C HIS A 959 12.78 6.37 40.82
N LEU A 960 11.72 6.64 40.06
CA LEU A 960 11.15 7.98 39.91
C LEU A 960 10.11 8.36 40.98
N ASN A 961 9.80 7.46 41.93
CA ASN A 961 8.89 7.76 43.04
C ASN A 961 9.57 8.68 44.07
N TYR A 962 9.90 9.91 43.71
CA TYR A 962 10.38 10.95 44.62
C TYR A 962 10.01 12.33 44.08
N GLY A 963 10.05 13.33 44.95
CA GLY A 963 9.91 14.73 44.55
C GLY A 963 11.05 15.59 45.10
N ILE A 964 11.32 16.71 44.45
CA ILE A 964 12.28 17.72 44.89
C ILE A 964 11.64 19.12 44.83
N LEU A 965 12.01 19.99 45.77
CA LEU A 965 11.74 21.42 45.74
C LEU A 965 13.03 22.18 46.04
N GLU A 966 13.52 22.94 45.06
CA GLU A 966 14.75 23.73 45.17
C GLU A 966 14.44 25.17 45.59
N TRP A 967 15.34 25.85 46.30
CA TRP A 967 15.21 27.28 46.61
C TRP A 967 16.56 27.93 46.90
N LYS A 968 16.62 29.25 46.80
CA LYS A 968 17.71 30.07 47.32
C LYS A 968 17.35 30.62 48.69
N TYR A 969 18.24 30.50 49.66
CA TYR A 969 17.98 31.01 51.00
C TYR A 969 17.89 32.54 51.02
N GLY A 970 16.84 33.07 51.66
CA GLY A 970 16.69 34.50 51.93
C GLY A 970 15.53 35.15 51.17
N THR A 971 15.66 36.44 50.86
CA THR A 971 14.68 37.24 50.10
C THR A 971 15.21 37.57 48.71
N ALA A 972 14.34 37.74 47.72
CA ALA A 972 14.77 38.13 46.38
C ALA A 972 15.55 39.47 46.39
N PRO A 973 16.55 39.67 45.50
CA PRO A 973 17.43 40.85 45.46
C PRO A 973 16.70 42.17 45.16
#